data_AF-A0A9Q7TSD3-F1
#
_entry.id   AF-A0A9Q7TSD3-F1
#
_cell.length_a   1.000
_cell.length_b   1.000
_cell.length_c   1.000
_cell.angle_alpha   90.00
_cell.angle_beta   90.00
_cell.angle_gamma   90.00
#
_symmetry.space_group_name_H-M   'P 1'
#
loop_
_entity.id
_entity.type
_entity.pdbx_description
1 polymer ?
#
loop_
_entity_poly.entity_id
_entity_poly.type
_entity_poly.pdbx_seq_one_letter_code
_entity_poly.pdbx_strand_id
1 'polypeptide(L)'
;MSLVQAWRQALQSLASGSDHPSTRGTSASQLPSVDAYTTLTQSLEPSKPATCRFYDEASGRCLLDASAHKALQTLLGGNASVSSSSKQDLSGPSPILLTLSNHYTDRCIQNFDIVAVELRASRLHGDLISSLPNIATWFQAWLSPYMTNSIFQGLNKERDDLLQTLRMRLRFYFDSRAAESLRQHLEQLVVEDTGNDLRASFVAHLNPAGLAGPALTLLTRVMHAEISRKVRAVVGAVELRPQDNVLPLESAARPVLQQWLDDEVKPRFAAIRDLCLQQDSKSTAGAMEEDDSAGEASSWQHRFDYELDKALCLTRANQLFDLVAMYPDSSSALDDLRLSLQTADQRLSVAKTLSSSLQMRLLHPGAHTRDIIQMYVHLVRALREMDPTGVVLSRVVSPLRKYLRGRKDTVLVIVASMLGDDPDFTLLKDELERADQEEQEQEELDTHRRRRRPRRSLQTSTPAPSSGKSSKRAAKRRVPHNCRGASAADGSDSGASSEEDWDDPNWVPKPVEAGSGYRLSTSKDIISMLTSIFDDRSGFIAALEKSMADQLVQVKGYKAMKEYRNNMILKKRFGEKNMGKCDVMLGDVTESRRIDSEIHQRRRTKPIPASGVEGMVSRLHPLIVSRQFWPEHTTKPGSNPAGAAGNGVVASAASAGGANGSVGEFTLPPLFRRAQEEYGKTFSQSKAMRKLHWLNHLGTVELDVELDSGESLSLECTLIQASTLEVISRRSNGPSSATGANAVTLTDVMEEFNLQREKDGRDALEFWVLVGLLKPVAGLADAFLVQSSLPSYGRAADEEEGDDGKSL
;
A
#
# COMPACT_ATOMS: atom_id res chain seq x y z
N MET A 1 48.19 -62.12 25.41
CA MET A 1 47.96 -62.69 24.06
C MET A 1 47.75 -61.53 23.12
N SER A 2 48.63 -61.34 22.13
CA SER A 2 48.45 -60.27 21.13
C SER A 2 47.22 -60.55 20.27
N LEU A 3 46.58 -59.52 19.71
CA LEU A 3 45.38 -59.65 18.89
C LEU A 3 45.60 -60.57 17.65
N VAL A 4 46.86 -60.67 17.23
CA VAL A 4 47.42 -61.63 16.27
C VAL A 4 47.31 -63.10 16.71
N GLN A 5 47.34 -63.39 18.02
CA GLN A 5 47.19 -64.74 18.58
C GLN A 5 45.72 -65.21 18.60
N ALA A 6 44.76 -64.29 18.77
CA ALA A 6 43.34 -64.60 18.62
C ALA A 6 42.99 -64.87 17.13
N TRP A 7 43.66 -64.17 16.21
CA TRP A 7 43.47 -64.34 14.76
C TRP A 7 44.00 -65.69 14.23
N ARG A 8 45.06 -66.24 14.85
CA ARG A 8 45.54 -67.61 14.59
C ARG A 8 44.59 -68.70 15.07
N GLN A 9 43.81 -68.46 16.13
CA GLN A 9 42.84 -69.44 16.62
C GLN A 9 41.57 -69.48 15.76
N ALA A 10 41.11 -68.34 15.25
CA ALA A 10 39.91 -68.27 14.40
C ALA A 10 40.10 -68.91 13.01
N LEU A 11 41.29 -68.78 12.40
CA LEU A 11 41.62 -69.46 11.13
C LEU A 11 41.75 -70.99 11.28
N GLN A 12 42.11 -71.47 12.48
CA GLN A 12 42.22 -72.91 12.76
C GLN A 12 40.86 -73.57 13.06
N SER A 13 39.88 -72.83 13.59
CA SER A 13 38.54 -73.37 13.85
C SER A 13 37.61 -73.34 12.63
N LEU A 14 37.85 -72.45 11.66
CA LEU A 14 36.99 -72.30 10.48
C LEU A 14 37.31 -73.30 9.35
N ALA A 15 38.51 -73.89 9.33
CA ALA A 15 38.87 -74.93 8.36
C ALA A 15 38.45 -76.35 8.81
N SER A 16 38.11 -76.54 10.08
CA SER A 16 37.83 -77.86 10.67
C SER A 16 36.33 -78.10 10.92
N GLY A 17 35.53 -77.97 9.86
CA GLY A 17 34.11 -78.33 9.83
C GLY A 17 33.80 -79.26 8.65
N SER A 18 34.40 -80.44 8.61
CA SER A 18 33.80 -81.59 7.93
C SER A 18 34.12 -82.86 8.72
N ASP A 19 33.05 -83.49 9.23
CA ASP A 19 33.03 -84.60 10.16
C ASP A 19 33.85 -85.83 9.74
N HIS A 20 34.73 -86.31 10.63
CA HIS A 20 34.65 -87.63 11.27
C HIS A 20 35.85 -87.87 12.21
N PRO A 21 35.68 -88.67 13.28
CA PRO A 21 36.72 -88.85 14.29
C PRO A 21 37.71 -89.91 13.84
N SER A 22 39.01 -89.68 14.06
CA SER A 22 40.01 -90.67 14.55
C SER A 22 41.45 -90.23 14.24
N THR A 23 42.28 -90.36 15.27
CA THR A 23 43.73 -90.69 15.23
C THR A 23 44.76 -89.68 14.70
N ARG A 24 45.62 -89.28 15.66
CA ARG A 24 46.97 -88.69 15.59
C ARG A 24 47.74 -88.88 14.27
N GLY A 25 48.40 -87.80 13.84
CA GLY A 25 49.55 -87.85 12.92
C GLY A 25 50.01 -86.45 12.49
N THR A 26 51.16 -86.02 13.00
CA THR A 26 51.92 -84.81 12.65
C THR A 26 52.21 -84.65 11.15
N SER A 27 52.05 -83.44 10.61
CA SER A 27 53.10 -82.75 9.81
C SER A 27 52.73 -81.28 9.58
N ALA A 28 53.67 -80.40 9.89
CA ALA A 28 53.59 -78.96 9.71
C ALA A 28 53.91 -78.58 8.27
N SER A 29 53.04 -77.81 7.60
CA SER A 29 53.44 -76.93 6.50
C SER A 29 52.37 -75.86 6.20
N GLN A 30 52.85 -74.64 5.98
CA GLN A 30 52.18 -73.47 5.36
C GLN A 30 51.17 -72.66 6.21
N LEU A 31 51.70 -71.90 7.18
CA LEU A 31 51.08 -70.67 7.69
C LEU A 31 51.44 -69.50 6.73
N PRO A 32 50.49 -68.70 6.22
CA PRO A 32 50.81 -67.43 5.55
C PRO A 32 51.57 -66.52 6.51
N SER A 33 52.69 -65.95 6.06
CA SER A 33 53.71 -65.32 6.89
C SER A 33 53.18 -64.10 7.65
N VAL A 34 53.27 -64.15 8.99
CA VAL A 34 53.04 -63.01 9.89
C VAL A 34 53.90 -61.80 9.48
N ASP A 35 55.08 -62.06 8.90
CA ASP A 35 55.99 -61.04 8.39
C ASP A 35 55.42 -60.27 7.18
N ALA A 36 54.65 -60.92 6.30
CA ALA A 36 53.97 -60.24 5.19
C ALA A 36 52.81 -59.36 5.68
N TYR A 37 52.05 -59.83 6.69
CA TYR A 37 50.96 -59.05 7.29
C TYR A 37 51.48 -57.82 8.05
N THR A 38 52.59 -57.96 8.78
CA THR A 38 53.24 -56.84 9.48
C THR A 38 53.85 -55.84 8.51
N THR A 39 54.51 -56.31 7.44
CA THR A 39 55.05 -55.42 6.39
C THR A 39 53.94 -54.63 5.69
N LEU A 40 52.80 -55.28 5.39
CA LEU A 40 51.65 -54.61 4.78
C LEU A 40 50.98 -53.61 5.71
N THR A 41 50.74 -53.98 6.97
CA THR A 41 50.11 -53.08 7.95
C THR A 41 50.98 -51.88 8.31
N GLN A 42 52.32 -52.02 8.28
CA GLN A 42 53.25 -50.89 8.41
C GLN A 42 53.25 -49.99 7.16
N SER A 43 53.11 -50.57 5.96
CA SER A 43 53.02 -49.79 4.72
C SER A 43 51.70 -49.02 4.58
N LEU A 44 50.61 -49.52 5.21
CA LEU A 44 49.26 -48.96 5.18
C LEU A 44 48.92 -48.13 6.42
N GLU A 45 49.92 -47.62 7.15
CA GLU A 45 49.67 -46.81 8.33
C GLU A 45 49.14 -45.41 7.95
N PRO A 46 47.92 -45.02 8.37
CA PRO A 46 47.34 -43.74 8.01
C PRO A 46 48.08 -42.61 8.71
N SER A 47 48.88 -41.83 7.96
CA SER A 47 49.69 -40.72 8.43
C SER A 47 49.40 -39.45 7.61
N LYS A 48 50.18 -38.37 7.77
CA LYS A 48 50.00 -37.12 7.00
C LYS A 48 50.12 -37.41 5.50
N PRO A 49 49.30 -36.78 4.62
CA PRO A 49 49.37 -37.02 3.18
C PRO A 49 50.79 -36.92 2.61
N ALA A 50 51.58 -35.93 3.05
CA ALA A 50 52.98 -35.75 2.65
C ALA A 50 53.97 -36.82 3.18
N THR A 51 53.59 -37.60 4.19
CA THR A 51 54.41 -38.67 4.79
C THR A 51 53.84 -40.07 4.53
N CYS A 52 52.68 -40.17 3.87
CA CYS A 52 52.04 -41.43 3.51
C CYS A 52 52.87 -42.15 2.46
N ARG A 53 53.41 -43.33 2.81
CA ARG A 53 54.16 -44.17 1.86
C ARG A 53 53.31 -44.71 0.72
N PHE A 54 52.00 -44.76 0.91
CA PHE A 54 51.07 -45.34 -0.04
C PHE A 54 50.29 -44.32 -0.88
N TYR A 55 50.47 -43.01 -0.68
CA TYR A 55 49.67 -41.98 -1.35
C TYR A 55 50.58 -40.99 -2.08
N ASP A 56 50.34 -40.81 -3.39
CA ASP A 56 50.99 -39.76 -4.16
C ASP A 56 50.04 -38.57 -4.34
N GLU A 57 50.44 -37.44 -3.77
CA GLU A 57 49.67 -36.19 -3.73
C GLU A 57 49.47 -35.60 -5.14
N ALA A 58 50.37 -35.86 -6.10
CA ALA A 58 50.28 -35.34 -7.46
C ALA A 58 49.32 -36.15 -8.36
N SER A 59 49.17 -37.45 -8.12
CA SER A 59 48.34 -38.34 -8.93
C SER A 59 47.05 -38.82 -8.26
N GLY A 60 46.89 -38.61 -6.95
CA GLY A 60 45.73 -39.02 -6.16
C GLY A 60 45.54 -40.55 -6.09
N ARG A 61 46.59 -41.31 -6.43
CA ARG A 61 46.55 -42.78 -6.54
C ARG A 61 47.28 -43.42 -5.37
N CYS A 62 46.81 -44.63 -5.03
CA CYS A 62 47.51 -45.50 -4.11
C CYS A 62 48.73 -46.11 -4.81
N LEU A 63 49.94 -45.83 -4.31
CA LEU A 63 51.18 -46.43 -4.79
C LEU A 63 51.68 -47.43 -3.75
N LEU A 64 51.96 -48.66 -4.17
CA LEU A 64 52.51 -49.67 -3.28
C LEU A 64 54.00 -49.83 -3.55
N ASP A 65 54.80 -49.74 -2.49
CA ASP A 65 56.21 -50.10 -2.54
C ASP A 65 56.39 -51.56 -3.03
N ALA A 66 57.49 -51.84 -3.72
CA ALA A 66 57.79 -53.17 -4.26
C ALA A 66 57.78 -54.28 -3.17
N SER A 67 58.13 -53.93 -1.93
CA SER A 67 58.07 -54.80 -0.75
C SER A 67 56.63 -55.08 -0.31
N ALA A 68 55.75 -54.07 -0.33
CA ALA A 68 54.34 -54.19 0.00
C ALA A 68 53.59 -54.99 -1.08
N HIS A 69 53.91 -54.77 -2.36
CA HIS A 69 53.35 -55.56 -3.46
C HIS A 69 53.73 -57.04 -3.36
N LYS A 70 55.00 -57.34 -3.02
CA LYS A 70 55.48 -58.70 -2.77
C LYS A 70 54.81 -59.34 -1.55
N ALA A 71 54.60 -58.58 -0.48
CA ALA A 71 53.90 -59.03 0.73
C ALA A 71 52.41 -59.33 0.47
N LEU A 72 51.75 -58.51 -0.36
CA LEU A 72 50.38 -58.72 -0.83
C LEU A 72 50.29 -59.99 -1.69
N GLN A 73 51.21 -60.19 -2.63
CA GLN A 73 51.29 -61.42 -3.44
C GLN A 73 51.54 -62.67 -2.58
N THR A 74 52.35 -62.58 -1.52
CA THR A 74 52.55 -63.72 -0.59
C THR A 74 51.32 -64.02 0.27
N LEU A 75 50.49 -63.03 0.58
CA LEU A 75 49.26 -63.19 1.38
C LEU A 75 48.07 -63.67 0.55
N LEU A 76 47.97 -63.27 -0.71
CA LEU A 76 46.97 -63.77 -1.66
C LEU A 76 47.35 -65.12 -2.29
N GLY A 77 48.52 -65.65 -1.95
CA GLY A 77 49.06 -66.89 -2.49
C GLY A 77 49.67 -66.68 -3.87
N GLY A 78 50.99 -66.44 -3.92
CA GLY A 78 51.71 -66.40 -5.19
C GLY A 78 51.61 -67.75 -5.88
N ASN A 79 50.94 -67.80 -7.05
CA ASN A 79 51.01 -68.83 -8.09
C ASN A 79 51.54 -70.21 -7.63
N ALA A 80 50.80 -70.90 -6.76
CA ALA A 80 51.02 -72.33 -6.55
C ALA A 80 49.95 -73.06 -7.37
N SER A 81 50.36 -73.58 -8.52
CA SER A 81 49.61 -74.47 -9.38
C SER A 81 48.87 -75.55 -8.59
N VAL A 82 47.55 -75.40 -8.45
CA VAL A 82 46.66 -76.51 -8.13
C VAL A 82 45.64 -76.61 -9.25
N SER A 83 45.90 -77.53 -10.17
CA SER A 83 44.89 -78.08 -11.05
C SER A 83 43.83 -78.77 -10.18
N SER A 84 42.66 -78.18 -10.01
CA SER A 84 41.46 -78.99 -9.73
C SER A 84 40.17 -78.22 -10.02
N SER A 85 39.44 -78.80 -10.96
CA SER A 85 38.01 -78.67 -11.23
C SER A 85 37.14 -78.28 -10.02
N SER A 86 36.74 -77.01 -9.95
CA SER A 86 35.38 -76.62 -9.56
C SER A 86 35.17 -75.16 -9.95
N LYS A 87 34.36 -74.95 -10.99
CA LYS A 87 33.76 -73.64 -11.29
C LYS A 87 32.73 -73.37 -10.19
N GLN A 88 33.12 -72.62 -9.16
CA GLN A 88 32.20 -72.00 -8.22
C GLN A 88 32.54 -70.51 -8.11
N ASP A 89 31.78 -69.74 -8.88
CA ASP A 89 31.35 -68.36 -8.64
C ASP A 89 32.07 -67.62 -7.50
N LEU A 90 33.20 -67.02 -7.85
CA LEU A 90 33.92 -66.01 -7.08
C LEU A 90 33.20 -64.66 -7.23
N SER A 91 32.11 -64.42 -6.50
CA SER A 91 31.45 -63.11 -6.42
C SER A 91 31.60 -62.40 -5.07
N GLY A 92 32.37 -62.97 -4.13
CA GLY A 92 32.64 -62.38 -2.81
C GLY A 92 34.10 -61.91 -2.65
N PRO A 93 34.35 -60.81 -1.91
CA PRO A 93 35.71 -60.34 -1.61
C PRO A 93 36.46 -61.36 -0.75
N SER A 94 37.77 -61.51 -0.96
CA SER A 94 38.56 -62.46 -0.17
C SER A 94 38.51 -62.11 1.33
N PRO A 95 38.37 -63.10 2.24
CA PRO A 95 38.23 -62.85 3.68
C PRO A 95 39.48 -62.19 4.30
N ILE A 96 40.64 -62.38 3.66
CA ILE A 96 41.92 -61.76 4.07
C ILE A 96 41.91 -60.26 3.76
N LEU A 97 41.38 -59.84 2.60
CA LEU A 97 41.26 -58.42 2.26
C LEU A 97 40.22 -57.71 3.13
N LEU A 98 39.11 -58.38 3.45
CA LEU A 98 38.07 -57.83 4.33
C LEU A 98 38.61 -57.54 5.75
N THR A 99 39.44 -58.44 6.28
CA THR A 99 40.01 -58.31 7.63
C THR A 99 41.17 -57.31 7.69
N LEU A 100 41.96 -57.20 6.62
CA LEU A 100 42.92 -56.11 6.43
C LEU A 100 42.22 -54.75 6.33
N SER A 101 41.11 -54.68 5.58
CA SER A 101 40.27 -53.49 5.48
C SER A 101 39.73 -53.07 6.86
N ASN A 102 39.16 -54.00 7.64
CA ASN A 102 38.66 -53.69 8.99
C ASN A 102 39.74 -53.22 9.95
N HIS A 103 40.95 -53.78 9.89
CA HIS A 103 42.08 -53.30 10.69
C HIS A 103 42.52 -51.89 10.25
N TYR A 104 42.49 -51.61 8.95
CA TYR A 104 42.81 -50.29 8.40
C TYR A 104 41.76 -49.23 8.78
N THR A 105 40.47 -49.56 8.71
CA THR A 105 39.39 -48.65 9.12
C THR A 105 39.48 -48.30 10.61
N ASP A 106 39.71 -49.28 11.49
CA ASP A 106 39.90 -49.05 12.93
C ASP A 106 41.09 -48.11 13.20
N ARG A 107 42.19 -48.26 12.46
CA ARG A 107 43.37 -47.39 12.57
C ARG A 107 43.10 -45.97 12.06
N CYS A 108 42.39 -45.81 10.95
CA CYS A 108 41.97 -44.50 10.45
C CYS A 108 41.11 -43.77 11.48
N ILE A 109 40.16 -44.48 12.11
CA ILE A 109 39.27 -43.91 13.13
C ILE A 109 40.06 -43.49 14.38
N GLN A 110 41.00 -44.31 14.86
CA GLN A 110 41.85 -43.96 16.01
C GLN A 110 42.77 -42.75 15.73
N ASN A 111 43.33 -42.67 14.53
CA ASN A 111 44.19 -41.56 14.14
C ASN A 111 43.42 -40.27 13.85
N PHE A 112 42.13 -40.36 13.49
CA PHE A 112 41.30 -39.18 13.22
C PHE A 112 41.24 -38.22 14.41
N ASP A 113 41.16 -38.72 15.65
CA ASP A 113 41.06 -37.84 16.83
C ASP A 113 42.37 -37.04 17.05
N ILE A 114 43.53 -37.62 16.72
CA ILE A 114 44.83 -36.96 16.79
C ILE A 114 44.97 -35.93 15.66
N VAL A 115 44.56 -36.31 14.45
CA VAL A 115 44.59 -35.45 13.26
C VAL A 115 43.61 -34.28 13.40
N ALA A 116 42.46 -34.49 14.02
CA ALA A 116 41.50 -33.43 14.31
C ALA A 116 42.10 -32.35 15.24
N VAL A 117 42.94 -32.75 16.21
CA VAL A 117 43.68 -31.80 17.06
C VAL A 117 44.76 -31.05 16.25
N GLU A 118 45.50 -31.74 15.37
CA GLU A 118 46.52 -31.13 14.51
C GLU A 118 45.95 -30.17 13.45
N LEU A 119 44.82 -30.51 12.83
CA LEU A 119 44.08 -29.68 11.88
C LEU A 119 43.37 -28.50 12.56
N ARG A 120 43.61 -28.29 13.87
CA ARG A 120 42.93 -27.30 14.72
C ARG A 120 41.40 -27.45 14.67
N ALA A 121 40.85 -28.62 14.36
CA ALA A 121 39.41 -28.85 14.31
C ALA A 121 38.74 -28.65 15.69
N SER A 122 39.49 -28.80 16.78
CA SER A 122 39.05 -28.44 18.14
C SER A 122 38.88 -26.93 18.35
N ARG A 123 39.38 -26.10 17.42
CA ARG A 123 39.29 -24.64 17.40
C ARG A 123 39.02 -24.15 15.98
N LEU A 124 37.89 -24.52 15.38
CA LEU A 124 37.34 -23.86 14.18
C LEU A 124 36.91 -22.41 14.50
N HIS A 125 37.84 -21.60 14.99
CA HIS A 125 37.70 -20.16 15.20
C HIS A 125 38.11 -19.48 13.89
N GLY A 126 37.12 -19.10 13.08
CA GLY A 126 37.29 -18.19 11.93
C GLY A 126 37.67 -18.86 10.60
N ASP A 127 38.62 -19.80 10.61
CA ASP A 127 39.33 -20.18 9.36
C ASP A 127 38.92 -21.54 8.76
N LEU A 128 37.64 -21.95 8.89
CA LEU A 128 37.14 -23.22 8.34
C LEU A 128 37.49 -23.38 6.85
N ILE A 129 37.34 -22.32 6.08
CA ILE A 129 37.58 -22.29 4.62
C ILE A 129 39.03 -22.64 4.28
N SER A 130 40.00 -22.21 5.11
CA SER A 130 41.42 -22.53 4.92
C SER A 130 41.77 -23.98 5.31
N SER A 131 41.00 -24.57 6.23
CA SER A 131 41.19 -25.93 6.71
C SER A 131 40.50 -26.99 5.84
N LEU A 132 39.49 -26.60 5.07
CA LEU A 132 38.68 -27.49 4.23
C LEU A 132 39.52 -28.24 3.16
N PRO A 133 40.47 -27.60 2.45
CA PRO A 133 41.34 -28.29 1.51
C PRO A 133 42.23 -29.35 2.18
N ASN A 134 42.72 -29.04 3.38
CA ASN A 134 43.51 -29.99 4.15
C ASN A 134 42.65 -31.20 4.57
N ILE A 135 41.47 -30.96 5.13
CA ILE A 135 40.54 -32.05 5.50
C ILE A 135 40.21 -32.94 4.28
N ALA A 136 39.95 -32.33 3.12
CA ALA A 136 39.64 -33.04 1.90
C ALA A 136 40.82 -33.91 1.41
N THR A 137 42.06 -33.40 1.44
CA THR A 137 43.26 -34.17 1.06
C THR A 137 43.54 -35.33 2.02
N TRP A 138 43.32 -35.13 3.33
CA TRP A 138 43.39 -36.23 4.32
C TRP A 138 42.37 -37.34 4.03
N PHE A 139 41.12 -36.98 3.74
CA PHE A 139 40.09 -37.96 3.40
C PHE A 139 40.38 -38.65 2.06
N GLN A 140 40.85 -37.91 1.05
CA GLN A 140 41.28 -38.49 -0.21
C GLN A 140 42.45 -39.48 -0.04
N ALA A 141 43.44 -39.13 0.79
CA ALA A 141 44.55 -40.02 1.10
C ALA A 141 44.09 -41.31 1.79
N TRP A 142 43.23 -41.20 2.80
CA TRP A 142 42.76 -42.37 3.56
C TRP A 142 41.79 -43.26 2.79
N LEU A 143 41.08 -42.72 1.80
CA LEU A 143 40.19 -43.46 0.91
C LEU A 143 40.90 -44.00 -0.34
N SER A 144 42.13 -43.55 -0.62
CA SER A 144 42.91 -43.99 -1.79
C SER A 144 43.08 -45.52 -1.90
N PRO A 145 43.22 -46.32 -0.82
CA PRO A 145 43.36 -47.77 -0.94
C PRO A 145 42.10 -48.50 -1.43
N TYR A 146 40.94 -47.82 -1.42
CA TYR A 146 39.65 -48.32 -1.92
C TYR A 146 39.32 -47.83 -3.34
N MET A 147 40.18 -47.02 -3.96
CA MET A 147 39.97 -46.50 -5.33
C MET A 147 40.25 -47.57 -6.39
N THR A 148 39.81 -47.32 -7.63
CA THR A 148 40.00 -48.26 -8.75
C THR A 148 41.50 -48.53 -8.97
N ASN A 149 41.85 -49.80 -9.20
CA ASN A 149 43.24 -50.30 -9.28
C ASN A 149 44.05 -50.26 -7.96
N SER A 150 43.39 -50.29 -6.80
CA SER A 150 44.03 -50.33 -5.47
C SER A 150 43.73 -51.63 -4.69
N ILE A 151 44.27 -51.75 -3.47
CA ILE A 151 44.30 -52.99 -2.67
C ILE A 151 42.90 -53.53 -2.33
N PHE A 152 41.96 -52.64 -2.00
CA PHE A 152 40.62 -53.00 -1.53
C PHE A 152 39.55 -52.87 -2.63
N GLN A 153 39.93 -53.10 -3.89
CA GLN A 153 39.00 -53.05 -5.02
C GLN A 153 37.79 -53.99 -4.80
N GLY A 154 36.57 -53.44 -4.84
CA GLY A 154 35.31 -54.18 -4.64
C GLY A 154 34.73 -54.10 -3.21
N LEU A 155 35.47 -53.57 -2.23
CA LEU A 155 35.00 -53.34 -0.84
C LEU A 155 34.36 -51.94 -0.69
N ASN A 156 33.34 -51.67 -1.52
CA ASN A 156 32.67 -50.37 -1.53
C ASN A 156 31.90 -50.09 -0.22
N LYS A 157 31.37 -51.14 0.42
CA LYS A 157 30.60 -51.02 1.65
C LYS A 157 31.48 -50.53 2.82
N GLU A 158 32.68 -51.10 2.95
CA GLU A 158 33.65 -50.74 3.98
C GLU A 158 34.23 -49.33 3.75
N ARG A 159 34.43 -48.96 2.48
CA ARG A 159 34.79 -47.58 2.09
C ARG A 159 33.73 -46.58 2.53
N ASP A 160 32.46 -46.87 2.25
CA ASP A 160 31.35 -45.98 2.56
C ASP A 160 31.09 -45.90 4.07
N ASP A 161 31.24 -47.01 4.81
CA ASP A 161 31.17 -47.04 6.28
C ASP A 161 32.32 -46.21 6.92
N LEU A 162 33.54 -46.29 6.38
CA LEU A 162 34.67 -45.48 6.84
C LEU A 162 34.41 -43.99 6.58
N LEU A 163 34.02 -43.63 5.35
CA LEU A 163 33.69 -42.26 4.97
C LEU A 163 32.57 -41.69 5.88
N GLN A 164 31.51 -42.46 6.11
CA GLN A 164 30.40 -42.04 6.96
C GLN A 164 30.81 -41.85 8.41
N THR A 165 31.66 -42.73 8.94
CA THR A 165 32.16 -42.64 10.32
C THR A 165 33.06 -41.41 10.50
N LEU A 166 33.93 -41.12 9.53
CA LEU A 166 34.78 -39.93 9.53
C LEU A 166 33.95 -38.64 9.42
N ARG A 167 32.94 -38.61 8.53
CA ARG A 167 32.00 -37.49 8.40
C ARG A 167 31.20 -37.24 9.69
N MET A 168 30.73 -38.30 10.35
CA MET A 168 30.01 -38.20 11.62
C MET A 168 30.89 -37.61 12.73
N ARG A 169 32.15 -38.04 12.84
CA ARG A 169 33.09 -37.47 13.80
C ARG A 169 33.45 -36.02 13.50
N LEU A 170 33.59 -35.66 12.22
CA LEU A 170 33.84 -34.28 11.81
C LEU A 170 32.69 -33.34 12.16
N ARG A 171 31.44 -33.81 12.07
CA ARG A 171 30.24 -33.03 12.47
C ARG A 171 30.24 -32.62 13.94
N PHE A 172 30.83 -33.40 14.85
CA PHE A 172 30.94 -33.04 16.26
C PHE A 172 31.82 -31.81 16.52
N TYR A 173 32.70 -31.47 15.59
CA TYR A 173 33.56 -30.29 15.68
C TYR A 173 32.93 -29.06 14.99
N PHE A 174 31.80 -29.21 14.28
CA PHE A 174 31.17 -28.11 13.54
C PHE A 174 30.32 -27.22 14.47
N ASP A 175 30.93 -26.15 14.97
CA ASP A 175 30.28 -25.16 15.84
C ASP A 175 29.50 -24.06 15.07
N SER A 176 28.68 -23.28 15.80
CA SER A 176 27.95 -22.12 15.25
C SER A 176 28.86 -21.09 14.57
N ARG A 177 30.12 -20.96 14.99
CA ARG A 177 31.09 -20.04 14.37
C ARG A 177 31.61 -20.57 13.02
N ALA A 178 31.77 -21.89 12.90
CA ALA A 178 32.14 -22.53 11.65
C ALA A 178 31.01 -22.42 10.61
N ALA A 179 29.76 -22.54 11.06
CA ALA A 179 28.58 -22.28 10.25
C ALA A 179 28.52 -20.83 9.74
N GLU A 180 28.87 -19.85 10.58
CA GLU A 180 28.90 -18.43 10.19
C GLU A 180 30.04 -18.12 9.20
N SER A 181 31.23 -18.71 9.39
CA SER A 181 32.35 -18.61 8.42
C SER A 181 31.97 -19.21 7.06
N LEU A 182 31.32 -20.39 7.06
CA LEU A 182 30.79 -21.01 5.84
C LEU A 182 29.73 -20.11 5.17
N ARG A 183 28.83 -19.51 5.96
CA ARG A 183 27.81 -18.59 5.48
C ARG A 183 28.42 -17.34 4.82
N GLN A 184 29.41 -16.71 5.46
CA GLN A 184 30.09 -15.51 4.93
C GLN A 184 30.79 -15.81 3.59
N HIS A 185 31.40 -16.99 3.46
CA HIS A 185 32.02 -17.39 2.20
C HIS A 185 30.99 -17.70 1.11
N LEU A 186 29.88 -18.34 1.45
CA LEU A 186 28.76 -18.52 0.53
C LEU A 186 28.16 -17.18 0.09
N GLU A 187 28.08 -16.20 0.99
CA GLU A 187 27.66 -14.83 0.66
C GLU A 187 28.62 -14.19 -0.34
N GLN A 188 29.94 -14.29 -0.11
CA GLN A 188 30.95 -13.81 -1.08
C GLN A 188 30.81 -14.50 -2.45
N LEU A 189 30.62 -15.82 -2.49
CA LEU A 189 30.47 -16.60 -3.72
C LEU A 189 29.19 -16.26 -4.51
N VAL A 190 28.12 -15.85 -3.80
CA VAL A 190 26.84 -15.46 -4.38
C VAL A 190 26.88 -14.01 -4.88
N VAL A 191 27.56 -13.12 -4.15
CA VAL A 191 27.63 -11.67 -4.43
C VAL A 191 28.67 -11.36 -5.48
N GLU A 192 29.86 -11.94 -5.40
CA GLU A 192 30.94 -11.76 -6.37
C GLU A 192 30.78 -12.75 -7.53
N ASP A 193 30.94 -12.28 -8.77
CA ASP A 193 30.91 -13.10 -9.98
C ASP A 193 32.19 -13.95 -10.10
N THR A 194 32.39 -14.79 -9.09
CA THR A 194 33.50 -15.73 -8.98
C THR A 194 33.34 -16.80 -10.05
N GLY A 195 34.37 -16.97 -10.88
CA GLY A 195 34.36 -17.92 -11.99
C GLY A 195 33.99 -19.34 -11.53
N ASN A 196 33.43 -20.13 -12.45
CA ASN A 196 33.00 -21.51 -12.18
C ASN A 196 34.09 -22.37 -11.52
N ASP A 197 35.36 -22.07 -11.78
CA ASP A 197 36.52 -22.79 -11.22
C ASP A 197 36.62 -22.65 -9.69
N LEU A 198 36.33 -21.47 -9.13
CA LEU A 198 36.36 -21.26 -7.67
C LEU A 198 35.19 -21.97 -6.99
N ARG A 199 34.00 -21.92 -7.61
CA ARG A 199 32.81 -22.63 -7.13
C ARG A 199 33.02 -24.14 -7.17
N ALA A 200 33.57 -24.67 -8.26
CA ALA A 200 33.89 -26.08 -8.43
C ALA A 200 34.97 -26.55 -7.45
N SER A 201 36.03 -25.76 -7.25
CA SER A 201 37.07 -26.05 -6.26
C SER A 201 36.49 -26.09 -4.84
N PHE A 202 35.72 -25.09 -4.43
CA PHE A 202 35.12 -25.05 -3.10
C PHE A 202 34.19 -26.24 -2.85
N VAL A 203 33.31 -26.57 -3.80
CA VAL A 203 32.41 -27.73 -3.68
C VAL A 203 33.18 -29.07 -3.66
N ALA A 204 34.25 -29.19 -4.45
CA ALA A 204 35.10 -30.37 -4.46
C ALA A 204 35.76 -30.64 -3.09
N HIS A 205 36.00 -29.61 -2.28
CA HIS A 205 36.51 -29.76 -0.91
C HIS A 205 35.38 -29.99 0.12
N LEU A 206 34.16 -29.50 -0.13
CA LEU A 206 32.99 -29.68 0.76
C LEU A 206 32.42 -31.10 0.76
N ASN A 207 32.45 -31.78 -0.39
CA ASN A 207 31.84 -33.10 -0.56
C ASN A 207 32.57 -34.20 0.23
N PRO A 208 33.92 -34.31 0.20
CA PRO A 208 34.64 -35.25 1.07
C PRO A 208 34.30 -35.02 2.55
N ALA A 209 34.25 -33.76 2.99
CA ALA A 209 33.93 -33.38 4.37
C ALA A 209 32.47 -33.70 4.79
N GLY A 210 31.57 -34.03 3.86
CA GLY A 210 30.17 -34.34 4.16
C GLY A 210 29.36 -33.12 4.59
N LEU A 211 29.81 -31.93 4.21
CA LEU A 211 29.20 -30.63 4.54
C LEU A 211 28.30 -30.07 3.42
N ALA A 212 28.14 -30.79 2.31
CA ALA A 212 27.32 -30.38 1.17
C ALA A 212 25.86 -30.08 1.55
N GLY A 213 25.21 -30.97 2.31
CA GLY A 213 23.84 -30.78 2.80
C GLY A 213 23.68 -29.50 3.65
N PRO A 214 24.46 -29.34 4.74
CA PRO A 214 24.48 -28.09 5.51
C PRO A 214 24.79 -26.85 4.66
N ALA A 215 25.72 -26.94 3.71
CA ALA A 215 26.05 -25.85 2.80
C ALA A 215 24.85 -25.46 1.92
N LEU A 216 24.09 -26.42 1.39
CA LEU A 216 22.85 -26.15 0.63
C LEU A 216 21.78 -25.46 1.49
N THR A 217 21.60 -25.89 2.74
CA THR A 217 20.64 -25.23 3.65
C THR A 217 21.03 -23.79 4.00
N LEU A 218 22.33 -23.55 4.17
CA LEU A 218 22.86 -22.20 4.42
C LEU A 218 22.82 -21.35 3.15
N LEU A 219 23.07 -21.94 1.99
CA LEU A 219 22.96 -21.29 0.70
C LEU A 219 21.54 -20.75 0.49
N THR A 220 20.49 -21.56 0.69
CA THR A 220 19.10 -21.08 0.59
C THR A 220 18.83 -19.89 1.53
N ARG A 221 19.35 -19.92 2.76
CA ARG A 221 19.23 -18.79 3.69
C ARG A 221 19.98 -17.53 3.24
N VAL A 222 21.19 -17.70 2.69
CA VAL A 222 21.97 -16.61 2.09
C VAL A 222 21.22 -16.00 0.92
N MET A 223 20.66 -16.83 0.03
CA MET A 223 19.83 -16.35 -1.09
C MET A 223 18.63 -15.56 -0.61
N HIS A 224 17.88 -16.05 0.39
CA HIS A 224 16.73 -15.34 0.95
C HIS A 224 17.14 -13.98 1.57
N ALA A 225 18.28 -13.95 2.27
CA ALA A 225 18.81 -12.74 2.86
C ALA A 225 19.26 -11.72 1.79
N GLU A 226 19.89 -12.19 0.72
CA GLU A 226 20.32 -11.34 -0.40
C GLU A 226 19.14 -10.80 -1.21
N ILE A 227 18.11 -11.61 -1.48
CA ILE A 227 16.86 -11.14 -2.09
C ILE A 227 16.23 -10.05 -1.21
N SER A 228 16.09 -10.31 0.09
CA SER A 228 15.53 -9.34 1.05
C SER A 228 16.36 -8.06 1.17
N ARG A 229 17.69 -8.15 1.08
CA ARG A 229 18.61 -7.02 1.07
C ARG A 229 18.48 -6.21 -0.22
N LYS A 230 18.52 -6.85 -1.39
CA LYS A 230 18.40 -6.18 -2.70
C LYS A 230 17.09 -5.42 -2.82
N VAL A 231 15.98 -6.04 -2.38
CA VAL A 231 14.68 -5.36 -2.32
C VAL A 231 14.73 -4.12 -1.43
N ARG A 232 15.31 -4.22 -0.22
CA ARG A 232 15.46 -3.06 0.69
C ARG A 232 16.39 -1.99 0.14
N ALA A 233 17.41 -2.36 -0.64
CA ALA A 233 18.33 -1.42 -1.27
C ALA A 233 17.66 -0.66 -2.43
N VAL A 234 17.01 -1.39 -3.34
CA VAL A 234 16.40 -0.82 -4.56
C VAL A 234 15.13 -0.03 -4.23
N VAL A 235 14.30 -0.53 -3.32
CA VAL A 235 12.99 0.07 -2.99
C VAL A 235 13.04 0.95 -1.75
N GLY A 236 13.80 0.54 -0.73
CA GLY A 236 13.89 1.22 0.56
C GLY A 236 15.05 2.22 0.67
N ALA A 237 15.99 2.22 -0.28
CA ALA A 237 17.27 2.94 -0.19
C ALA A 237 18.09 2.61 1.08
N VAL A 238 17.94 1.38 1.60
CA VAL A 238 18.64 0.88 2.80
C VAL A 238 19.65 -0.19 2.39
N GLU A 239 20.88 -0.16 2.93
CA GLU A 239 21.95 -1.14 2.61
C GLU A 239 22.41 -1.12 1.12
N LEU A 240 22.64 0.08 0.59
CA LEU A 240 23.08 0.32 -0.79
C LEU A 240 24.48 -0.26 -1.06
N ARG A 241 24.59 -1.08 -2.10
CA ARG A 241 25.87 -1.43 -2.74
C ARG A 241 26.09 -0.55 -3.99
N PRO A 242 27.33 -0.36 -4.47
CA PRO A 242 27.60 0.48 -5.65
C PRO A 242 26.90 0.06 -6.94
N GLN A 243 26.43 -1.19 -7.00
CA GLN A 243 25.73 -1.80 -8.15
C GLN A 243 24.19 -1.67 -8.04
N ASP A 244 23.68 -1.13 -6.93
CA ASP A 244 22.25 -1.02 -6.66
C ASP A 244 21.73 0.35 -7.12
N ASN A 245 20.81 0.36 -8.10
CA ASN A 245 20.10 1.57 -8.51
C ASN A 245 18.82 1.71 -7.69
N VAL A 246 18.67 2.83 -6.98
CA VAL A 246 17.44 3.15 -6.24
C VAL A 246 16.35 3.52 -7.23
N LEU A 247 15.20 2.84 -7.12
CA LEU A 247 14.04 3.16 -7.93
C LEU A 247 13.22 4.29 -7.30
N PRO A 248 12.61 5.17 -8.11
CA PRO A 248 11.64 6.13 -7.62
C PRO A 248 10.51 5.45 -6.85
N LEU A 249 10.02 6.09 -5.79
CA LEU A 249 9.01 5.52 -4.90
C LEU A 249 7.74 5.09 -5.63
N GLU A 250 7.31 5.86 -6.63
CA GLU A 250 6.10 5.66 -7.43
C GLU A 250 6.21 4.56 -8.49
N SER A 251 7.43 4.14 -8.84
CA SER A 251 7.69 3.23 -9.96
C SER A 251 7.52 1.75 -9.59
N ALA A 252 7.17 0.94 -10.60
CA ALA A 252 7.12 -0.50 -10.48
C ALA A 252 8.53 -1.10 -10.29
N ALA A 253 8.73 -1.76 -9.15
CA ALA A 253 9.98 -2.43 -8.77
C ALA A 253 9.97 -3.93 -9.07
N ARG A 254 8.80 -4.58 -9.08
CA ARG A 254 8.66 -6.02 -9.33
C ARG A 254 9.29 -6.48 -10.65
N PRO A 255 9.07 -5.84 -11.83
CA PRO A 255 9.65 -6.34 -13.08
C PRO A 255 11.18 -6.28 -13.10
N VAL A 256 11.77 -5.21 -12.54
CA VAL A 256 13.22 -5.03 -12.46
C VAL A 256 13.84 -6.09 -11.53
N LEU A 257 13.21 -6.33 -10.38
CA LEU A 257 13.68 -7.31 -9.41
C LEU A 257 13.48 -8.75 -9.89
N GLN A 258 12.40 -9.03 -10.63
CA GLN A 258 12.16 -10.34 -11.24
C GLN A 258 13.20 -10.64 -12.32
N GLN A 259 13.51 -9.66 -13.17
CA GLN A 259 14.57 -9.81 -14.17
C GLN A 259 15.92 -10.10 -13.51
N TRP A 260 16.28 -9.36 -12.46
CA TRP A 260 17.50 -9.61 -11.69
C TRP A 260 17.51 -11.02 -11.05
N LEU A 261 16.37 -11.46 -10.50
CA LEU A 261 16.23 -12.78 -9.90
C LEU A 261 16.44 -13.89 -10.95
N ASP A 262 15.88 -13.72 -12.15
CA ASP A 262 15.96 -14.69 -13.25
C ASP A 262 17.35 -14.71 -13.91
N ASP A 263 17.97 -13.54 -14.12
CA ASP A 263 19.23 -13.42 -14.86
C ASP A 263 20.47 -13.71 -13.99
N GLU A 264 20.45 -13.35 -12.70
CA GLU A 264 21.63 -13.48 -11.83
C GLU A 264 21.46 -14.54 -10.75
N VAL A 265 20.35 -14.51 -10.01
CA VAL A 265 20.20 -15.21 -8.73
C VAL A 265 19.88 -16.70 -8.94
N LYS A 266 18.89 -17.01 -9.77
CA LYS A 266 18.50 -18.38 -10.13
C LYS A 266 19.66 -19.17 -10.77
N PRO A 267 20.39 -18.66 -11.80
CA PRO A 267 21.48 -19.41 -12.40
C PRO A 267 22.67 -19.60 -11.46
N ARG A 268 23.01 -18.61 -10.61
CA ARG A 268 24.07 -18.77 -9.59
C ARG A 268 23.73 -19.85 -8.57
N PHE A 269 22.49 -19.89 -8.09
CA PHE A 269 22.03 -20.94 -7.18
C PHE A 269 22.05 -22.33 -7.85
N ALA A 270 21.54 -22.43 -9.07
CA ALA A 270 21.53 -23.67 -9.84
C ALA A 270 22.96 -24.21 -10.03
N ALA A 271 23.91 -23.36 -10.40
CA ALA A 271 25.30 -23.76 -10.59
C ALA A 271 25.93 -24.36 -9.32
N ILE A 272 25.76 -23.73 -8.15
CA ILE A 272 26.31 -24.24 -6.88
C ILE A 272 25.57 -25.52 -6.46
N ARG A 273 24.24 -25.55 -6.61
CA ARG A 273 23.42 -26.71 -6.27
C ARG A 273 23.77 -27.93 -7.10
N ASP A 274 23.87 -27.77 -8.42
CA ASP A 274 24.15 -28.86 -9.33
C ASP A 274 25.57 -29.40 -9.12
N LEU A 275 26.55 -28.54 -8.80
CA LEU A 275 27.89 -28.99 -8.38
C LEU A 275 27.86 -29.83 -7.09
N CYS A 276 27.02 -29.46 -6.11
CA CYS A 276 26.86 -30.24 -4.87
C CYS A 276 26.18 -31.60 -5.13
N LEU A 277 25.21 -31.67 -6.04
CA LEU A 277 24.45 -32.89 -6.33
C LEU A 277 25.15 -33.85 -7.31
N GLN A 278 25.88 -33.34 -8.32
CA GLN A 278 26.54 -34.15 -9.36
C GLN A 278 27.75 -34.96 -8.86
N GLN A 279 28.35 -34.60 -7.72
CA GLN A 279 29.46 -35.38 -7.15
C GLN A 279 28.97 -36.55 -6.29
N ASP A 280 27.77 -36.48 -5.72
CA ASP A 280 27.17 -37.61 -5.00
C ASP A 280 26.69 -38.70 -5.97
N SER A 281 26.22 -38.34 -7.17
CA SER A 281 25.73 -39.29 -8.20
C SER A 281 26.83 -40.06 -8.95
N LYS A 282 28.09 -39.57 -8.98
CA LYS A 282 29.24 -40.35 -9.50
C LYS A 282 29.55 -41.59 -8.65
N SER A 283 29.00 -41.69 -7.43
CA SER A 283 29.06 -42.89 -6.57
C SER A 283 28.10 -43.99 -7.01
N THR A 284 27.05 -43.65 -7.75
CA THR A 284 25.93 -44.54 -8.10
C THR A 284 25.62 -44.41 -9.59
N ALA A 285 26.57 -44.83 -10.43
CA ALA A 285 26.31 -45.01 -11.85
C ALA A 285 25.46 -46.28 -12.05
N GLY A 286 24.14 -46.10 -12.12
CA GLY A 286 23.19 -47.18 -12.35
C GLY A 286 21.76 -46.69 -12.59
N ALA A 287 21.52 -46.20 -13.81
CA ALA A 287 20.27 -46.21 -14.56
C ALA A 287 19.00 -45.51 -13.99
N MET A 288 18.50 -44.57 -14.83
CA MET A 288 17.09 -44.30 -15.11
C MET A 288 16.34 -43.39 -14.11
N GLU A 289 16.40 -42.07 -14.32
CA GLU A 289 15.45 -41.07 -13.79
C GLU A 289 15.70 -39.70 -14.49
N GLU A 290 15.13 -39.47 -15.68
CA GLU A 290 15.18 -38.15 -16.36
C GLU A 290 13.92 -37.30 -16.13
N ASP A 291 12.85 -37.85 -15.53
CA ASP A 291 11.55 -37.17 -15.42
C ASP A 291 11.34 -36.40 -14.08
N ASP A 292 12.03 -36.76 -12.99
CA ASP A 292 11.86 -36.12 -11.66
C ASP A 292 12.69 -34.83 -11.47
N SER A 293 13.72 -34.61 -12.29
CA SER A 293 14.60 -33.44 -12.18
C SER A 293 13.89 -32.12 -12.52
N ALA A 294 12.85 -32.14 -13.37
CA ALA A 294 12.12 -30.94 -13.78
C ALA A 294 11.15 -30.44 -12.69
N GLY A 295 10.52 -31.36 -11.94
CA GLY A 295 9.62 -31.03 -10.83
C GLY A 295 10.35 -30.41 -9.64
N GLU A 296 11.53 -30.93 -9.29
CA GLU A 296 12.38 -30.36 -8.24
C GLU A 296 12.98 -29.01 -8.65
N ALA A 297 13.37 -28.84 -9.93
CA ALA A 297 13.89 -27.57 -10.45
C ALA A 297 12.87 -26.43 -10.38
N SER A 298 11.60 -26.72 -10.65
CA SER A 298 10.52 -25.73 -10.53
C SER A 298 10.23 -25.36 -9.06
N SER A 299 10.33 -26.30 -8.13
CA SER A 299 9.94 -26.08 -6.72
C SER A 299 10.78 -25.00 -6.00
N TRP A 300 12.11 -25.01 -6.16
CA TRP A 300 12.96 -24.00 -5.50
C TRP A 300 12.89 -22.63 -6.18
N GLN A 301 12.66 -22.59 -7.50
CA GLN A 301 12.47 -21.33 -8.24
C GLN A 301 11.24 -20.58 -7.71
N HIS A 302 10.11 -21.29 -7.55
CA HIS A 302 8.90 -20.72 -6.96
C HIS A 302 9.08 -20.24 -5.52
N ARG A 303 9.98 -20.88 -4.73
CA ARG A 303 10.29 -20.40 -3.37
C ARG A 303 11.03 -19.07 -3.38
N PHE A 304 11.91 -18.84 -4.37
CA PHE A 304 12.58 -17.54 -4.52
C PHE A 304 11.65 -16.47 -5.05
N ASP A 305 10.77 -16.80 -6.00
CA ASP A 305 9.72 -15.87 -6.46
C ASP A 305 8.80 -15.46 -5.29
N TYR A 306 8.42 -16.43 -4.44
CA TYR A 306 7.65 -16.17 -3.21
C TYR A 306 8.40 -15.28 -2.22
N GLU A 307 9.70 -15.53 -1.97
CA GLU A 307 10.47 -14.72 -1.03
C GLU A 307 10.70 -13.30 -1.57
N LEU A 308 10.86 -13.13 -2.89
CA LEU A 308 10.89 -11.82 -3.54
C LEU A 308 9.58 -11.06 -3.32
N ASP A 309 8.44 -11.66 -3.67
CA ASP A 309 7.12 -11.04 -3.50
C ASP A 309 6.86 -10.70 -2.02
N LYS A 310 7.23 -11.58 -1.09
CA LYS A 310 7.12 -11.36 0.36
C LYS A 310 7.99 -10.20 0.85
N ALA A 311 9.26 -10.15 0.45
CA ALA A 311 10.18 -9.08 0.84
C ALA A 311 9.73 -7.72 0.27
N LEU A 312 9.26 -7.71 -0.98
CA LEU A 312 8.72 -6.53 -1.64
C LEU A 312 7.48 -6.02 -0.91
N CYS A 313 6.54 -6.93 -0.59
CA CYS A 313 5.32 -6.60 0.15
C CYS A 313 5.63 -5.95 1.51
N LEU A 314 6.53 -6.54 2.30
CA LEU A 314 6.88 -6.00 3.62
C LEU A 314 7.61 -4.65 3.54
N THR A 315 8.48 -4.46 2.54
CA THR A 315 9.21 -3.19 2.35
C THR A 315 8.24 -2.09 1.92
N ARG A 316 7.40 -2.37 0.92
CA ARG A 316 6.38 -1.44 0.42
C ARG A 316 5.29 -1.14 1.46
N ALA A 317 4.98 -2.08 2.35
CA ALA A 317 4.04 -1.85 3.46
C ALA A 317 4.48 -0.71 4.39
N ASN A 318 5.79 -0.55 4.63
CA ASN A 318 6.33 0.56 5.42
C ASN A 318 6.21 1.92 4.71
N GLN A 319 6.23 1.91 3.38
CA GLN A 319 6.11 3.09 2.53
C GLN A 319 4.66 3.38 2.10
N LEU A 320 3.72 2.51 2.46
CA LEU A 320 2.36 2.53 1.94
C LEU A 320 1.62 3.84 2.26
N PHE A 321 1.92 4.48 3.40
CA PHE A 321 1.37 5.80 3.71
C PHE A 321 1.76 6.85 2.65
N ASP A 322 3.04 6.88 2.27
CA ASP A 322 3.56 7.85 1.29
C ASP A 322 3.09 7.50 -0.12
N LEU A 323 3.00 6.20 -0.46
CA LEU A 323 2.40 5.76 -1.72
C LEU A 323 0.94 6.19 -1.84
N VAL A 324 0.14 6.06 -0.78
CA VAL A 324 -1.25 6.53 -0.78
C VAL A 324 -1.33 8.05 -0.90
N ALA A 325 -0.40 8.80 -0.28
CA ALA A 325 -0.38 10.25 -0.37
C ALA A 325 -0.18 10.74 -1.81
N MET A 326 0.68 10.07 -2.59
CA MET A 326 1.02 10.41 -3.98
C MET A 326 0.06 9.79 -5.02
N TYR A 327 -1.04 9.17 -4.60
CA TYR A 327 -2.03 8.65 -5.54
C TYR A 327 -2.66 9.81 -6.36
N PRO A 328 -2.76 9.71 -7.70
CA PRO A 328 -2.72 8.51 -8.55
C PRO A 328 -1.36 8.12 -9.16
N ASP A 329 -0.32 8.94 -9.01
CA ASP A 329 0.98 8.73 -9.66
C ASP A 329 1.66 7.43 -9.16
N SER A 330 1.36 7.02 -7.93
CA SER A 330 1.83 5.78 -7.31
C SER A 330 1.11 4.48 -7.73
N SER A 331 0.15 4.53 -8.65
CA SER A 331 -0.62 3.37 -9.15
C SER A 331 0.24 2.16 -9.51
N SER A 332 1.35 2.37 -10.23
CA SER A 332 2.23 1.26 -10.63
C SER A 332 2.89 0.52 -9.46
N ALA A 333 3.24 1.24 -8.39
CA ALA A 333 3.76 0.65 -7.15
C ALA A 333 2.66 -0.06 -6.32
N LEU A 334 1.40 0.39 -6.43
CA LEU A 334 0.26 -0.28 -5.81
C LEU A 334 -0.12 -1.58 -6.53
N ASP A 335 0.02 -1.62 -7.86
CA ASP A 335 -0.16 -2.84 -8.66
C ASP A 335 0.90 -3.90 -8.34
N ASP A 336 2.15 -3.51 -8.11
CA ASP A 336 3.19 -4.41 -7.61
C ASP A 336 2.80 -5.02 -6.26
N LEU A 337 2.29 -4.18 -5.34
CA LEU A 337 1.78 -4.63 -4.04
C LEU A 337 0.62 -5.61 -4.22
N ARG A 338 -0.33 -5.32 -5.13
CA ARG A 338 -1.45 -6.21 -5.45
C ARG A 338 -0.98 -7.59 -5.88
N LEU A 339 -0.03 -7.66 -6.81
CA LEU A 339 0.51 -8.92 -7.30
C LEU A 339 1.25 -9.67 -6.19
N SER A 340 2.06 -8.96 -5.40
CA SER A 340 2.78 -9.57 -4.28
C SER A 340 1.84 -10.09 -3.18
N LEU A 341 0.70 -9.44 -2.94
CA LEU A 341 -0.31 -9.87 -1.95
C LEU A 341 -1.13 -11.09 -2.40
N GLN A 342 -1.20 -11.36 -3.72
CA GLN A 342 -1.80 -12.60 -4.22
C GLN A 342 -0.90 -13.81 -3.94
N THR A 343 0.42 -13.61 -4.00
CA THR A 343 1.43 -14.66 -3.74
C THR A 343 1.75 -14.81 -2.25
N ALA A 344 2.01 -13.70 -1.56
CA ALA A 344 2.42 -13.64 -0.16
C ALA A 344 1.23 -13.22 0.71
N ASP A 345 0.62 -14.18 1.41
CA ASP A 345 -0.52 -13.98 2.31
C ASP A 345 -0.14 -13.13 3.54
N GLN A 346 0.00 -11.82 3.35
CA GLN A 346 0.53 -10.85 4.33
C GLN A 346 -0.40 -9.67 4.60
N ARG A 347 -1.69 -9.75 4.20
CA ARG A 347 -2.63 -8.62 4.27
C ARG A 347 -2.76 -8.05 5.69
N LEU A 348 -2.74 -8.92 6.70
CA LEU A 348 -2.82 -8.51 8.12
C LEU A 348 -1.59 -7.69 8.58
N SER A 349 -0.40 -8.05 8.11
CA SER A 349 0.84 -7.33 8.42
C SER A 349 0.84 -5.94 7.79
N VAL A 350 0.42 -5.85 6.52
CA VAL A 350 0.23 -4.58 5.80
C VAL A 350 -0.77 -3.68 6.51
N ALA A 351 -1.95 -4.21 6.86
CA ALA A 351 -2.99 -3.45 7.56
C ALA A 351 -2.51 -2.91 8.92
N LYS A 352 -1.74 -3.70 9.68
CA LYS A 352 -1.20 -3.29 10.99
C LYS A 352 -0.16 -2.16 10.83
N THR A 353 0.72 -2.28 9.85
CA THR A 353 1.78 -1.31 9.56
C THR A 353 1.19 0.02 9.09
N LEU A 354 0.23 -0.04 8.17
CA LEU A 354 -0.47 1.16 7.68
C LEU A 354 -1.30 1.84 8.77
N SER A 355 -2.03 1.06 9.58
CA SER A 355 -2.81 1.60 10.71
C SER A 355 -1.92 2.33 11.72
N SER A 356 -0.75 1.75 12.04
CA SER A 356 0.23 2.39 12.93
C SER A 356 0.78 3.69 12.33
N SER A 357 1.06 3.70 11.02
CA SER A 357 1.54 4.88 10.31
C SER A 357 0.50 6.01 10.28
N LEU A 358 -0.78 5.69 10.03
CA LEU A 358 -1.89 6.64 10.07
C LEU A 358 -2.09 7.23 11.47
N GLN A 359 -2.00 6.41 12.52
CA GLN A 359 -2.11 6.89 13.90
C GLN A 359 -1.01 7.88 14.28
N MET A 360 0.23 7.63 13.84
CA MET A 360 1.37 8.48 14.17
C MET A 360 1.43 9.76 13.35
N ARG A 361 1.05 9.72 12.06
CA ARG A 361 1.29 10.82 11.11
C ARG A 361 0.05 11.64 10.72
N LEU A 362 -1.17 11.12 10.91
CA LEU A 362 -2.40 11.73 10.42
C LEU A 362 -3.48 11.92 11.50
N LEU A 363 -3.66 10.92 12.38
CA LEU A 363 -4.74 10.92 13.37
C LEU A 363 -4.39 11.68 14.66
N HIS A 364 -3.86 12.89 14.52
CA HIS A 364 -3.50 13.76 15.64
C HIS A 364 -4.15 15.15 15.52
N PRO A 365 -4.37 15.86 16.65
CA PRO A 365 -5.06 17.16 16.65
C PRO A 365 -4.44 18.23 15.75
N GLY A 366 -3.12 18.16 15.48
CA GLY A 366 -2.43 19.13 14.62
C GLY A 366 -2.67 18.96 13.11
N ALA A 367 -3.30 17.87 12.65
CA ALA A 367 -3.56 17.66 11.23
C ALA A 367 -4.87 18.37 10.83
N HIS A 368 -4.90 19.07 9.69
CA HIS A 368 -6.11 19.74 9.23
C HIS A 368 -7.16 18.73 8.75
N THR A 369 -8.44 19.01 8.99
CA THR A 369 -9.54 18.10 8.63
C THR A 369 -9.60 17.88 7.11
N ARG A 370 -9.22 18.89 6.31
CA ARG A 370 -9.08 18.82 4.85
C ARG A 370 -8.12 17.69 4.45
N ASP A 371 -6.90 17.70 4.97
CA ASP A 371 -5.84 16.74 4.63
C ASP A 371 -6.24 15.31 5.02
N ILE A 372 -6.93 15.14 6.15
CA ILE A 372 -7.42 13.83 6.59
C ILE A 372 -8.48 13.28 5.63
N ILE A 373 -9.38 14.14 5.11
CA ILE A 373 -10.40 13.72 4.14
C ILE A 373 -9.76 13.45 2.77
N GLN A 374 -8.81 14.28 2.32
CA GLN A 374 -8.06 14.03 1.08
C GLN A 374 -7.35 12.68 1.15
N MET A 375 -6.61 12.44 2.23
CA MET A 375 -5.96 11.16 2.48
C MET A 375 -6.97 10.00 2.58
N TYR A 376 -8.16 10.22 3.17
CA TYR A 376 -9.23 9.21 3.19
C TYR A 376 -9.66 8.82 1.77
N VAL A 377 -9.84 9.78 0.87
CA VAL A 377 -10.24 9.52 -0.52
C VAL A 377 -9.16 8.74 -1.25
N HIS A 378 -7.89 9.17 -1.13
CA HIS A 378 -6.75 8.47 -1.72
C HIS A 378 -6.63 7.04 -1.16
N LEU A 379 -6.75 6.88 0.16
CA LEU A 379 -6.69 5.59 0.87
C LEU A 379 -7.75 4.62 0.37
N VAL A 380 -9.00 5.08 0.19
CA VAL A 380 -10.07 4.22 -0.30
C VAL A 380 -9.81 3.77 -1.74
N ARG A 381 -9.33 4.66 -2.62
CA ARG A 381 -9.02 4.30 -4.01
C ARG A 381 -7.81 3.37 -4.11
N ALA A 382 -6.68 3.77 -3.52
CA ALA A 382 -5.44 3.01 -3.53
C ALA A 382 -5.60 1.60 -2.93
N LEU A 383 -6.31 1.46 -1.79
CA LEU A 383 -6.50 0.15 -1.16
C LEU A 383 -7.47 -0.74 -1.93
N ARG A 384 -8.40 -0.21 -2.72
CA ARG A 384 -9.29 -1.00 -3.59
C ARG A 384 -8.55 -1.57 -4.79
N GLU A 385 -7.63 -0.79 -5.34
CA GLU A 385 -6.75 -1.21 -6.43
C GLU A 385 -5.76 -2.28 -5.94
N MET A 386 -5.16 -2.05 -4.78
CA MET A 386 -4.22 -2.98 -4.14
C MET A 386 -4.87 -4.27 -3.64
N ASP A 387 -6.02 -4.19 -2.96
CA ASP A 387 -6.72 -5.33 -2.35
C ASP A 387 -8.21 -5.35 -2.76
N PRO A 388 -8.57 -6.08 -3.83
CA PRO A 388 -9.96 -6.19 -4.27
C PRO A 388 -10.84 -6.93 -3.25
N THR A 389 -10.24 -7.67 -2.30
CA THR A 389 -11.01 -8.31 -1.22
C THR A 389 -11.45 -7.31 -0.16
N GLY A 390 -10.82 -6.13 -0.06
CA GLY A 390 -11.18 -5.08 0.90
C GLY A 390 -10.89 -5.42 2.37
N VAL A 391 -10.13 -6.49 2.65
CA VAL A 391 -9.75 -6.89 4.02
C VAL A 391 -8.88 -5.82 4.67
N VAL A 392 -7.89 -5.30 3.93
CA VAL A 392 -7.00 -4.23 4.43
C VAL A 392 -7.79 -2.95 4.70
N LEU A 393 -8.66 -2.57 3.76
CA LEU A 393 -9.50 -1.36 3.86
C LEU A 393 -10.40 -1.40 5.10
N SER A 394 -11.11 -2.51 5.34
CA SER A 394 -12.04 -2.65 6.47
C SER A 394 -11.35 -2.44 7.84
N ARG A 395 -10.12 -2.94 7.98
CA ARG A 395 -9.31 -2.82 9.21
C ARG A 395 -8.81 -1.39 9.44
N VAL A 396 -8.34 -0.74 8.38
CA VAL A 396 -7.66 0.57 8.45
C VAL A 396 -8.65 1.73 8.52
N VAL A 397 -9.82 1.61 7.89
CA VAL A 397 -10.85 2.66 7.87
C VAL A 397 -11.54 2.84 9.22
N SER A 398 -11.66 1.78 10.03
CA SER A 398 -12.43 1.84 11.29
C SER A 398 -11.87 2.88 12.30
N PRO A 399 -10.56 2.93 12.60
CA PRO A 399 -9.96 3.98 13.43
C PRO A 399 -10.13 5.39 12.84
N LEU A 400 -9.98 5.52 11.53
CA LEU A 400 -10.09 6.79 10.80
C LEU A 400 -11.51 7.37 10.88
N ARG A 401 -12.54 6.54 10.69
CA ARG A 401 -13.95 6.94 10.87
C ARG A 401 -14.24 7.39 12.29
N LYS A 402 -13.75 6.65 13.29
CA LYS A 402 -13.92 7.02 14.71
C LYS A 402 -13.33 8.40 15.00
N TYR A 403 -12.16 8.70 14.41
CA TYR A 403 -11.51 9.98 14.56
C TYR A 403 -12.28 11.12 13.87
N LEU A 404 -12.71 10.91 12.61
CA LEU A 404 -13.48 11.89 11.84
C LEU A 404 -14.85 12.24 12.46
N ARG A 405 -15.52 11.28 13.11
CA ARG A 405 -16.76 11.54 13.88
C ARG A 405 -16.55 12.46 15.08
N GLY A 406 -15.36 12.44 15.69
CA GLY A 406 -15.05 13.29 16.83
C GLY A 406 -14.89 14.77 16.47
N ARG A 407 -14.61 15.07 15.19
CA ARG A 407 -14.40 16.42 14.67
C ARG A 407 -15.72 17.02 14.18
N LYS A 408 -16.06 18.21 14.70
CA LYS A 408 -17.34 18.90 14.44
C LYS A 408 -17.41 19.52 13.04
N ASP A 409 -16.27 19.86 12.48
CA ASP A 409 -16.08 20.54 11.18
C ASP A 409 -16.07 19.56 9.99
N THR A 410 -15.93 18.25 10.23
CA THR A 410 -15.78 17.24 9.18
C THR A 410 -16.89 17.29 8.13
N VAL A 411 -18.15 17.39 8.55
CA VAL A 411 -19.30 17.42 7.62
C VAL A 411 -19.22 18.62 6.68
N LEU A 412 -18.88 19.80 7.20
CA LEU A 412 -18.75 21.02 6.40
C LEU A 412 -17.62 20.90 5.40
N VAL A 413 -16.47 20.34 5.81
CA VAL A 413 -15.32 20.16 4.91
C VAL A 413 -15.63 19.15 3.81
N ILE A 414 -16.29 18.01 4.12
CA ILE A 414 -16.70 17.03 3.10
C ILE A 414 -17.62 17.69 2.07
N VAL A 415 -18.65 18.40 2.55
CA VAL A 415 -19.63 19.09 1.70
C VAL A 415 -18.95 20.15 0.82
N ALA A 416 -18.08 20.97 1.40
CA ALA A 416 -17.31 21.97 0.65
C ALA A 416 -16.41 21.32 -0.40
N SER A 417 -15.78 20.19 -0.07
CA SER A 417 -14.92 19.43 -0.98
C SER A 417 -15.70 18.79 -2.13
N MET A 418 -16.96 18.40 -1.92
CA MET A 418 -17.84 17.86 -2.96
C MET A 418 -18.36 18.93 -3.93
N LEU A 419 -18.55 20.16 -3.44
CA LEU A 419 -19.16 21.26 -4.18
C LEU A 419 -18.15 22.29 -4.74
N GLY A 420 -16.95 22.33 -4.18
CA GLY A 420 -15.87 23.27 -4.53
C GLY A 420 -15.17 22.96 -5.86
N ASP A 421 -14.18 23.78 -6.19
CA ASP A 421 -13.26 23.60 -7.35
C ASP A 421 -11.83 23.30 -6.90
N ASP A 422 -11.66 22.77 -5.69
CA ASP A 422 -10.35 22.45 -5.15
C ASP A 422 -9.67 21.33 -5.97
N PRO A 423 -8.41 21.53 -6.43
CA PRO A 423 -7.69 20.52 -7.21
C PRO A 423 -7.42 19.24 -6.40
N ASP A 424 -7.28 19.37 -5.07
CA ASP A 424 -7.03 18.28 -4.12
C ASP A 424 -8.18 17.26 -4.05
N PHE A 425 -9.40 17.64 -4.42
CA PHE A 425 -10.60 16.80 -4.33
C PHE A 425 -11.16 16.38 -5.69
N THR A 426 -10.38 16.53 -6.76
CA THR A 426 -10.71 16.06 -8.12
C THR A 426 -11.13 14.60 -8.12
N LEU A 427 -10.42 13.72 -7.41
CA LEU A 427 -10.77 12.29 -7.28
C LEU A 427 -12.14 12.05 -6.62
N LEU A 428 -12.57 12.91 -5.70
CA LEU A 428 -13.90 12.79 -5.09
C LEU A 428 -14.98 13.22 -6.10
N LYS A 429 -14.69 14.26 -6.89
CA LYS A 429 -15.57 14.73 -7.97
C LYS A 429 -15.66 13.74 -9.13
N ASP A 430 -14.56 13.12 -9.52
CA ASP A 430 -14.55 12.07 -10.55
C ASP A 430 -15.39 10.87 -10.12
N GLU A 431 -15.38 10.49 -8.84
CA GLU A 431 -16.27 9.42 -8.33
C GLU A 431 -17.74 9.85 -8.32
N LEU A 432 -17.99 11.14 -8.10
CA LEU A 432 -19.30 11.76 -8.19
C LEU A 432 -19.82 11.70 -9.64
N GLU A 433 -18.96 11.94 -10.64
CA GLU A 433 -19.31 11.89 -12.07
C GLU A 433 -19.36 10.47 -12.66
N ARG A 434 -18.50 9.55 -12.20
CA ARG A 434 -18.41 8.17 -12.69
C ARG A 434 -19.69 7.38 -12.43
N ALA A 435 -20.27 7.50 -11.23
CA ALA A 435 -21.52 6.81 -10.94
C ALA A 435 -22.70 7.34 -11.77
N ASP A 436 -22.63 8.59 -12.20
CA ASP A 436 -23.61 9.19 -13.09
C ASP A 436 -23.60 8.55 -14.49
N GLN A 437 -22.43 8.07 -14.93
CA GLN A 437 -22.22 7.36 -16.20
C GLN A 437 -22.66 5.88 -16.10
N GLU A 438 -22.25 5.18 -15.04
CA GLU A 438 -22.60 3.76 -14.83
C GLU A 438 -24.12 3.52 -14.77
N GLU A 439 -24.87 4.44 -14.15
CA GLU A 439 -26.33 4.34 -14.08
C GLU A 439 -27.02 4.68 -15.41
N GLN A 440 -26.48 5.61 -16.20
CA GLN A 440 -27.00 5.89 -17.55
C GLN A 440 -26.85 4.66 -18.46
N GLU A 441 -25.69 3.99 -18.40
CA GLU A 441 -25.47 2.74 -19.12
C GLU A 441 -26.44 1.65 -18.65
N GLN A 442 -26.72 1.55 -17.36
CA GLN A 442 -27.67 0.59 -16.80
C GLN A 442 -29.11 0.89 -17.24
N GLU A 443 -29.53 2.17 -17.25
CA GLU A 443 -30.85 2.60 -17.75
C GLU A 443 -30.99 2.37 -19.26
N GLU A 444 -29.94 2.64 -20.05
CA GLU A 444 -29.89 2.32 -21.47
C GLU A 444 -30.02 0.81 -21.71
N LEU A 445 -29.27 -0.02 -20.96
CA LEU A 445 -29.36 -1.48 -21.03
C LEU A 445 -30.76 -1.98 -20.66
N ASP A 446 -31.40 -1.40 -19.64
CA ASP A 446 -32.75 -1.75 -19.22
C ASP A 446 -33.82 -1.29 -20.22
N THR A 447 -33.65 -0.12 -20.83
CA THR A 447 -34.54 0.33 -21.92
C THR A 447 -34.37 -0.55 -23.16
N HIS A 448 -33.14 -0.98 -23.49
CA HIS A 448 -32.87 -1.95 -24.55
C HIS A 448 -33.46 -3.34 -24.24
N ARG A 449 -33.39 -3.82 -22.99
CA ARG A 449 -34.06 -5.05 -22.55
C ARG A 449 -35.58 -4.94 -22.61
N ARG A 450 -36.16 -3.79 -22.23
CA ARG A 450 -37.60 -3.52 -22.33
C ARG A 450 -38.06 -3.44 -23.79
N ARG A 451 -37.26 -2.88 -24.70
CA ARG A 451 -37.52 -2.85 -26.14
C ARG A 451 -37.43 -4.23 -26.81
N ARG A 452 -36.68 -5.18 -26.25
CA ARG A 452 -36.54 -6.56 -26.75
C ARG A 452 -37.63 -7.54 -26.31
N ARG A 453 -38.59 -7.14 -25.45
CA ARG A 453 -39.77 -7.98 -25.18
C ARG A 453 -40.72 -7.93 -26.38
N PRO A 454 -41.03 -9.05 -27.07
CA PRO A 454 -41.98 -9.02 -28.16
C PRO A 454 -43.36 -8.70 -27.60
N ARG A 455 -44.02 -7.70 -28.20
CA ARG A 455 -45.41 -7.35 -27.91
C ARG A 455 -46.29 -8.58 -28.11
N ARG A 456 -46.76 -9.19 -27.02
CA ARG A 456 -47.86 -10.15 -27.07
C ARG A 456 -49.10 -9.38 -27.53
N SER A 457 -49.45 -9.57 -28.80
CA SER A 457 -50.53 -8.88 -29.49
C SER A 457 -51.88 -9.10 -28.79
N LEU A 458 -52.53 -8.00 -28.43
CA LEU A 458 -53.97 -7.90 -28.24
C LEU A 458 -54.66 -8.30 -29.56
N GLN A 459 -55.44 -9.39 -29.53
CA GLN A 459 -56.49 -9.65 -30.51
C GLN A 459 -57.78 -9.99 -29.78
N THR A 460 -58.83 -9.31 -30.23
CA THR A 460 -60.19 -9.26 -29.70
C THR A 460 -61.11 -10.25 -30.42
N SER A 461 -62.02 -10.89 -29.64
CA SER A 461 -63.36 -11.43 -30.00
C SER A 461 -63.41 -12.62 -30.98
N THR A 462 -64.22 -13.69 -30.81
CA THR A 462 -65.65 -13.84 -30.43
C THR A 462 -65.98 -15.29 -29.93
N PRO A 463 -67.22 -15.59 -29.44
CA PRO A 463 -67.51 -16.66 -28.46
C PRO A 463 -68.31 -17.88 -28.97
N ALA A 464 -68.30 -19.00 -28.23
CA ALA A 464 -69.37 -20.02 -28.15
C ALA A 464 -69.08 -21.11 -27.05
N PRO A 465 -70.08 -21.86 -26.54
CA PRO A 465 -70.16 -22.25 -25.11
C PRO A 465 -70.07 -23.77 -24.82
N SER A 466 -69.83 -24.13 -23.55
CA SER A 466 -70.73 -24.92 -22.67
C SER A 466 -70.04 -25.87 -21.65
N SER A 467 -70.45 -25.70 -20.39
CA SER A 467 -70.64 -26.72 -19.33
C SER A 467 -69.43 -27.36 -18.61
N GLY A 468 -69.59 -27.51 -17.27
CA GLY A 468 -69.12 -28.73 -16.58
C GLY A 468 -68.11 -28.64 -15.44
N LYS A 469 -68.45 -27.95 -14.34
CA LYS A 469 -68.11 -28.20 -12.91
C LYS A 469 -66.86 -29.03 -12.49
N SER A 470 -66.15 -28.44 -11.51
CA SER A 470 -65.69 -29.00 -10.22
C SER A 470 -64.21 -29.37 -9.98
N SER A 471 -63.62 -28.59 -9.05
CA SER A 471 -62.77 -28.96 -7.90
C SER A 471 -61.64 -29.99 -8.05
N LYS A 472 -60.39 -29.55 -7.79
CA LYS A 472 -59.55 -30.09 -6.69
C LYS A 472 -58.32 -29.20 -6.43
N ARG A 473 -58.24 -28.63 -5.23
CA ARG A 473 -57.00 -28.16 -4.58
C ARG A 473 -56.15 -29.38 -4.20
N ALA A 474 -54.85 -29.33 -4.46
CA ALA A 474 -53.85 -30.19 -3.83
C ALA A 474 -52.56 -29.39 -3.56
N ALA A 475 -52.04 -29.59 -2.36
CA ALA A 475 -51.01 -28.81 -1.68
C ALA A 475 -49.62 -29.45 -1.76
N LYS A 476 -48.58 -28.68 -1.36
CA LYS A 476 -47.41 -29.02 -0.51
C LYS A 476 -46.20 -28.15 -0.95
N ARG A 477 -45.32 -27.62 -0.09
CA ARG A 477 -45.04 -27.87 1.34
C ARG A 477 -44.26 -26.67 1.90
N ARG A 478 -44.69 -26.12 3.04
CA ARG A 478 -43.84 -25.41 4.01
C ARG A 478 -43.35 -26.43 5.03
N VAL A 479 -42.09 -26.32 5.46
CA VAL A 479 -41.55 -27.04 6.62
C VAL A 479 -41.40 -26.03 7.77
N PRO A 480 -41.93 -26.31 8.97
CA PRO A 480 -41.71 -25.47 10.15
C PRO A 480 -40.78 -26.15 11.15
N HIS A 481 -39.87 -25.40 11.77
CA HIS A 481 -39.32 -25.76 13.08
C HIS A 481 -39.19 -24.53 13.98
N ASN A 482 -39.45 -24.78 15.26
CA ASN A 482 -40.00 -23.85 16.24
C ASN A 482 -39.05 -23.76 17.45
N CYS A 483 -38.96 -22.57 18.03
CA CYS A 483 -38.67 -22.22 19.43
C CYS A 483 -37.32 -22.59 20.10
N ARG A 484 -36.63 -21.57 20.66
CA ARG A 484 -36.72 -21.18 22.08
C ARG A 484 -35.87 -19.93 22.36
N GLY A 485 -36.39 -19.01 23.17
CA GLY A 485 -35.68 -17.83 23.66
C GLY A 485 -34.90 -18.09 24.95
N ALA A 486 -33.83 -17.33 25.14
CA ALA A 486 -33.30 -16.91 26.45
C ALA A 486 -32.35 -15.70 26.27
N SER A 487 -32.71 -14.59 26.90
CA SER A 487 -31.92 -13.48 27.47
C SER A 487 -30.76 -12.80 26.73
N ALA A 488 -31.03 -11.56 26.32
CA ALA A 488 -30.42 -10.28 26.76
C ALA A 488 -28.89 -10.04 26.71
N ALA A 489 -28.58 -8.85 26.17
CA ALA A 489 -27.37 -8.02 26.26
C ALA A 489 -26.27 -8.26 25.20
N ASP A 490 -26.33 -7.53 24.07
CA ASP A 490 -25.36 -6.44 23.78
C ASP A 490 -25.83 -5.57 22.59
N GLY A 491 -25.33 -4.34 22.52
CA GLY A 491 -25.85 -3.22 21.72
C GLY A 491 -26.12 -3.47 20.23
N SER A 492 -27.35 -3.15 19.83
CA SER A 492 -27.79 -3.00 18.44
C SER A 492 -27.04 -1.86 17.74
N ASP A 493 -26.20 -2.19 16.76
CA ASP A 493 -25.78 -1.24 15.74
C ASP A 493 -25.92 -1.83 14.33
N SER A 494 -26.97 -1.34 13.66
CA SER A 494 -27.25 -1.25 12.22
C SER A 494 -27.08 -2.51 11.35
N GLY A 495 -28.24 -3.10 11.00
CA GLY A 495 -28.40 -4.13 9.99
C GLY A 495 -28.11 -3.64 8.56
N ALA A 496 -26.91 -3.91 8.09
CA ALA A 496 -26.50 -3.80 6.68
C ALA A 496 -25.88 -5.10 6.18
N SER A 497 -26.47 -6.24 6.53
CA SER A 497 -26.32 -7.47 5.76
C SER A 497 -27.49 -7.49 4.79
N SER A 498 -27.30 -6.94 3.59
CA SER A 498 -28.30 -6.99 2.52
C SER A 498 -28.70 -8.45 2.25
N GLU A 499 -29.99 -8.74 2.30
CA GLU A 499 -30.58 -10.03 1.90
C GLU A 499 -30.53 -10.26 0.37
N GLU A 500 -29.78 -9.43 -0.37
CA GLU A 500 -29.84 -9.32 -1.83
C GLU A 500 -28.72 -10.06 -2.59
N ASP A 501 -27.74 -10.66 -1.90
CA ASP A 501 -26.55 -11.24 -2.55
C ASP A 501 -26.62 -12.77 -2.80
N TRP A 502 -27.79 -13.40 -2.65
CA TRP A 502 -27.90 -14.86 -2.88
C TRP A 502 -27.82 -15.27 -4.36
N ASP A 503 -28.05 -14.33 -5.29
CA ASP A 503 -28.10 -14.56 -6.74
C ASP A 503 -26.90 -13.95 -7.50
N ASP A 504 -25.84 -13.48 -6.81
CA ASP A 504 -24.66 -12.89 -7.47
C ASP A 504 -23.78 -13.99 -8.14
N PRO A 505 -23.66 -14.02 -9.48
CA PRO A 505 -22.81 -14.97 -10.18
C PRO A 505 -21.30 -14.76 -9.93
N ASN A 506 -20.90 -13.61 -9.38
CA ASN A 506 -19.53 -13.24 -9.05
C ASN A 506 -19.24 -13.36 -7.55
N TRP A 507 -20.14 -13.98 -6.77
CA TRP A 507 -19.96 -14.17 -5.34
C TRP A 507 -18.75 -15.07 -5.05
N VAL A 508 -17.81 -14.56 -4.24
CA VAL A 508 -16.64 -15.31 -3.77
C VAL A 508 -16.69 -15.39 -2.23
N PRO A 509 -16.42 -16.56 -1.62
CA PRO A 509 -16.37 -16.68 -0.18
C PRO A 509 -15.30 -15.76 0.43
N LYS A 510 -15.57 -15.29 1.65
CA LYS A 510 -14.66 -14.39 2.38
C LYS A 510 -13.28 -15.04 2.56
N PRO A 511 -12.18 -14.31 2.36
CA PRO A 511 -10.84 -14.80 2.71
C PRO A 511 -10.75 -15.17 4.19
N VAL A 512 -9.93 -16.16 4.53
CA VAL A 512 -9.74 -16.62 5.92
C VAL A 512 -9.27 -15.49 6.85
N GLU A 513 -8.49 -14.54 6.31
CA GLU A 513 -7.93 -13.39 7.03
C GLU A 513 -8.95 -12.31 7.43
N ALA A 514 -10.15 -12.34 6.85
CA ALA A 514 -11.22 -11.37 7.11
C ALA A 514 -11.57 -11.34 8.62
N GLY A 515 -11.56 -12.48 9.30
CA GLY A 515 -11.94 -12.59 10.71
C GLY A 515 -13.40 -12.21 10.98
N SER A 516 -13.82 -12.24 12.25
CA SER A 516 -15.22 -11.98 12.65
C SER A 516 -15.64 -10.52 12.54
N GLY A 517 -14.68 -9.58 12.55
CA GLY A 517 -14.92 -8.14 12.45
C GLY A 517 -15.07 -7.61 11.02
N TYR A 518 -14.91 -8.45 10.01
CA TYR A 518 -14.99 -8.03 8.61
C TYR A 518 -16.41 -7.70 8.19
N ARG A 519 -16.62 -6.41 7.93
CA ARG A 519 -17.75 -5.90 7.17
C ARG A 519 -17.21 -5.48 5.81
N LEU A 520 -17.61 -6.17 4.74
CA LEU A 520 -17.51 -5.59 3.40
C LEU A 520 -18.24 -4.26 3.46
N SER A 521 -17.55 -3.18 3.08
CA SER A 521 -18.28 -1.97 2.72
C SER A 521 -19.04 -2.33 1.46
N THR A 522 -20.30 -2.74 1.60
CA THR A 522 -21.17 -3.15 0.50
C THR A 522 -21.27 -2.05 -0.57
N SER A 523 -21.04 -0.79 -0.17
CA SER A 523 -20.89 0.33 -1.09
C SER A 523 -19.53 0.33 -1.80
N LYS A 524 -19.56 0.09 -3.12
CA LYS A 524 -18.47 0.41 -4.05
C LYS A 524 -18.19 1.92 -4.15
N ASP A 525 -19.06 2.78 -3.65
CA ASP A 525 -18.94 4.24 -3.76
C ASP A 525 -18.27 4.88 -2.52
N ILE A 526 -17.34 5.81 -2.77
CA ILE A 526 -16.60 6.57 -1.74
C ILE A 526 -17.53 7.53 -1.01
N ILE A 527 -18.49 8.15 -1.70
CA ILE A 527 -19.42 9.13 -1.10
C ILE A 527 -20.37 8.41 -0.14
N SER A 528 -20.88 7.25 -0.54
CA SER A 528 -21.63 6.35 0.34
C SER A 528 -20.80 5.95 1.56
N MET A 529 -19.51 5.71 1.37
CA MET A 529 -18.58 5.39 2.46
C MET A 529 -18.37 6.58 3.43
N LEU A 530 -18.19 7.80 2.92
CA LEU A 530 -18.07 9.04 3.70
C LEU A 530 -19.38 9.38 4.43
N THR A 531 -20.52 9.17 3.77
CA THR A 531 -21.83 9.37 4.38
C THR A 531 -22.09 8.37 5.49
N SER A 532 -21.66 7.09 5.34
CA SER A 532 -21.78 6.06 6.38
C SER A 532 -20.97 6.35 7.66
N ILE A 533 -20.08 7.37 7.63
CA ILE A 533 -19.38 7.81 8.83
C ILE A 533 -20.36 8.48 9.80
N PHE A 534 -21.43 9.09 9.31
CA PHE A 534 -22.38 9.85 10.11
C PHE A 534 -23.74 9.17 10.14
N ASP A 535 -24.25 8.94 11.36
CA ASP A 535 -25.60 8.39 11.56
C ASP A 535 -26.68 9.45 11.27
N ASP A 536 -26.34 10.73 11.46
CA ASP A 536 -27.22 11.89 11.27
C ASP A 536 -27.24 12.39 9.81
N ARG A 537 -28.02 11.72 8.96
CA ARG A 537 -28.24 12.16 7.57
C ARG A 537 -28.81 13.58 7.48
N SER A 538 -29.64 13.98 8.45
CA SER A 538 -30.26 15.30 8.50
C SER A 538 -29.26 16.43 8.72
N GLY A 539 -28.25 16.22 9.57
CA GLY A 539 -27.18 17.19 9.81
C GLY A 539 -26.30 17.39 8.57
N PHE A 540 -26.03 16.30 7.85
CA PHE A 540 -25.31 16.34 6.58
C PHE A 540 -26.09 17.11 5.51
N ILE A 541 -27.39 16.85 5.36
CA ILE A 541 -28.25 17.57 4.41
C ILE A 541 -28.33 19.06 4.75
N ALA A 542 -28.46 19.43 6.02
CA ALA A 542 -28.50 20.84 6.43
C ALA A 542 -27.18 21.57 6.12
N ALA A 543 -26.04 20.90 6.27
CA ALA A 543 -24.73 21.44 5.88
C ALA A 543 -24.60 21.59 4.36
N LEU A 544 -25.12 20.63 3.59
CA LEU A 544 -25.18 20.68 2.12
C LEU A 544 -26.08 21.82 1.63
N GLU A 545 -27.27 21.97 2.20
CA GLU A 545 -28.20 23.07 1.94
C GLU A 545 -27.54 24.42 2.21
N LYS A 546 -26.81 24.54 3.34
CA LYS A 546 -26.06 25.75 3.69
C LYS A 546 -24.96 26.06 2.67
N SER A 547 -24.09 25.10 2.39
CA SER A 547 -22.96 25.29 1.47
C SER A 547 -23.43 25.65 0.06
N MET A 548 -24.50 25.01 -0.41
CA MET A 548 -25.05 25.30 -1.73
C MET A 548 -25.71 26.69 -1.76
N ALA A 549 -26.38 27.12 -0.69
CA ALA A 549 -26.90 28.48 -0.59
C ALA A 549 -25.77 29.52 -0.68
N ASP A 550 -24.68 29.31 0.07
CA ASP A 550 -23.52 30.21 0.07
C ASP A 550 -22.88 30.31 -1.33
N GLN A 551 -22.77 29.20 -2.06
CA GLN A 551 -22.30 29.20 -3.45
C GLN A 551 -23.26 29.94 -4.40
N LEU A 552 -24.57 29.73 -4.26
CA LEU A 552 -25.57 30.35 -5.14
C LEU A 552 -25.66 31.87 -4.98
N VAL A 553 -25.37 32.41 -3.79
CA VAL A 553 -25.29 33.87 -3.58
C VAL A 553 -24.13 34.49 -4.38
N GLN A 554 -23.03 33.75 -4.58
CA GLN A 554 -21.85 34.22 -5.30
C GLN A 554 -21.96 34.07 -6.82
N VAL A 555 -23.01 33.41 -7.33
CA VAL A 555 -23.17 33.18 -8.78
C VAL A 555 -23.44 34.49 -9.51
N LYS A 556 -22.49 34.90 -10.36
CA LYS A 556 -22.63 36.08 -11.22
C LYS A 556 -23.46 35.77 -12.48
N GLY A 557 -24.29 36.74 -12.89
CA GLY A 557 -25.02 36.68 -14.16
C GLY A 557 -26.09 35.58 -14.26
N TYR A 558 -26.57 35.05 -13.13
CA TYR A 558 -27.59 33.99 -13.04
C TYR A 558 -27.25 32.68 -13.79
N LYS A 559 -25.95 32.41 -14.03
CA LYS A 559 -25.49 31.20 -14.75
C LYS A 559 -25.07 30.12 -13.75
N ALA A 560 -26.04 29.44 -13.14
CA ALA A 560 -25.81 28.38 -12.16
C ALA A 560 -25.71 26.96 -12.78
N MET A 561 -25.03 26.81 -13.93
CA MET A 561 -25.00 25.52 -14.65
C MET A 561 -24.23 24.43 -13.90
N LYS A 562 -23.15 24.83 -13.20
CA LYS A 562 -22.32 23.91 -12.41
C LYS A 562 -23.09 23.38 -11.20
N GLU A 563 -23.79 24.26 -10.51
CA GLU A 563 -24.59 24.00 -9.32
C GLU A 563 -25.81 23.14 -9.68
N TYR A 564 -26.41 23.36 -10.85
CA TYR A 564 -27.46 22.50 -11.38
C TYR A 564 -26.97 21.07 -11.64
N ARG A 565 -25.79 20.91 -12.27
CA ARG A 565 -25.16 19.60 -12.48
C ARG A 565 -24.84 18.92 -11.14
N ASN A 566 -24.23 19.64 -10.20
CA ASN A 566 -23.92 19.11 -8.87
C ASN A 566 -25.18 18.65 -8.12
N ASN A 567 -26.25 19.46 -8.16
CA ASN A 567 -27.53 19.10 -7.54
C ASN A 567 -28.16 17.85 -8.16
N MET A 568 -28.09 17.69 -9.48
CA MET A 568 -28.59 16.50 -10.17
C MET A 568 -27.89 15.22 -9.67
N ILE A 569 -26.57 15.27 -9.48
CA ILE A 569 -25.80 14.14 -8.96
C ILE A 569 -26.15 13.87 -7.49
N LEU A 570 -26.26 14.93 -6.69
CA LEU A 570 -26.64 14.83 -5.27
C LEU A 570 -28.05 14.26 -5.08
N LYS A 571 -29.00 14.59 -5.96
CA LYS A 571 -30.36 14.04 -5.96
C LYS A 571 -30.39 12.53 -6.12
N LYS A 572 -29.56 11.99 -7.02
CA LYS A 572 -29.49 10.55 -7.24
C LYS A 572 -28.96 9.83 -5.99
N ARG A 573 -27.94 10.38 -5.34
CA ARG A 573 -27.28 9.78 -4.17
C ARG A 573 -28.11 9.89 -2.88
N PHE A 574 -28.64 11.07 -2.59
CA PHE A 574 -29.35 11.35 -1.34
C PHE A 574 -30.87 11.20 -1.46
N GLY A 575 -31.38 11.00 -2.67
CA GLY A 575 -32.80 10.93 -3.00
C GLY A 575 -33.44 12.31 -3.19
N GLU A 576 -34.37 12.40 -4.13
CA GLU A 576 -35.04 13.65 -4.52
C GLU A 576 -35.70 14.39 -3.34
N LYS A 577 -36.30 13.64 -2.41
CA LYS A 577 -37.01 14.22 -1.25
C LYS A 577 -36.10 15.07 -0.36
N ASN A 578 -34.84 14.67 -0.23
CA ASN A 578 -33.89 15.35 0.64
C ASN A 578 -33.35 16.63 -0.02
N MET A 579 -33.29 16.67 -1.36
CA MET A 579 -32.77 17.82 -2.12
C MET A 579 -33.85 18.84 -2.53
N GLY A 580 -35.09 18.70 -2.03
CA GLY A 580 -36.18 19.59 -2.40
C GLY A 580 -35.93 21.08 -2.10
N LYS A 581 -35.26 21.43 -0.99
CA LYS A 581 -34.92 22.84 -0.73
C LYS A 581 -33.90 23.37 -1.72
N CYS A 582 -32.92 22.55 -2.07
CA CYS A 582 -31.90 22.88 -3.05
C CYS A 582 -32.48 23.17 -4.43
N ASP A 583 -33.55 22.47 -4.80
CA ASP A 583 -34.27 22.67 -6.06
C ASP A 583 -35.01 23.99 -6.09
N VAL A 584 -35.64 24.34 -4.98
CA VAL A 584 -36.29 25.64 -4.85
C VAL A 584 -35.24 26.76 -4.92
N MET A 585 -34.07 26.59 -4.28
CA MET A 585 -32.97 27.56 -4.36
C MET A 585 -32.47 27.76 -5.80
N LEU A 586 -32.26 26.68 -6.56
CA LEU A 586 -31.88 26.76 -7.97
C LEU A 586 -33.01 27.36 -8.84
N GLY A 587 -34.25 26.98 -8.57
CA GLY A 587 -35.44 27.54 -9.19
C GLY A 587 -35.53 29.05 -8.97
N ASP A 588 -35.24 29.53 -7.76
CA ASP A 588 -35.22 30.94 -7.40
C ASP A 588 -34.19 31.73 -8.22
N VAL A 589 -33.01 31.16 -8.52
CA VAL A 589 -32.02 31.79 -9.40
C VAL A 589 -32.56 31.93 -10.83
N THR A 590 -33.21 30.90 -11.36
CA THR A 590 -33.78 30.94 -12.72
C THR A 590 -34.97 31.90 -12.83
N GLU A 591 -35.85 31.92 -11.82
CA GLU A 591 -36.98 32.84 -11.76
C GLU A 591 -36.50 34.27 -11.53
N SER A 592 -35.43 34.48 -10.75
CA SER A 592 -34.79 35.80 -10.58
C SER A 592 -34.33 36.35 -11.93
N ARG A 593 -33.63 35.55 -12.74
CA ARG A 593 -33.21 35.96 -14.09
C ARG A 593 -34.39 36.37 -14.95
N ARG A 594 -35.48 35.61 -14.90
CA ARG A 594 -36.70 35.89 -15.68
C ARG A 594 -37.37 37.19 -15.22
N ILE A 595 -37.55 37.37 -13.93
CA ILE A 595 -38.16 38.58 -13.33
C ILE A 595 -37.30 39.81 -13.63
N ASP A 596 -35.99 39.68 -13.44
CA ASP A 596 -35.04 40.76 -13.67
C ASP A 596 -35.06 41.21 -15.14
N SER A 597 -35.05 40.26 -16.07
CA SER A 597 -35.18 40.54 -17.51
C SER A 597 -36.50 41.26 -17.83
N GLU A 598 -37.61 40.82 -17.22
CA GLU A 598 -38.93 41.42 -17.42
C GLU A 598 -39.00 42.86 -16.88
N ILE A 599 -38.42 43.13 -15.71
CA ILE A 599 -38.40 44.46 -15.10
C ILE A 599 -37.54 45.42 -15.94
N HIS A 600 -36.36 45.00 -16.36
CA HIS A 600 -35.49 45.78 -17.22
C HIS A 600 -36.12 46.05 -18.60
N GLN A 601 -36.81 45.06 -19.19
CA GLN A 601 -37.53 45.26 -20.44
C GLN A 601 -38.66 46.29 -20.30
N ARG A 602 -39.47 46.20 -19.23
CA ARG A 602 -40.55 47.16 -18.96
C ARG A 602 -40.03 48.59 -18.76
N ARG A 603 -38.89 48.74 -18.08
CA ARG A 603 -38.23 50.05 -17.92
C ARG A 603 -37.69 50.60 -19.23
N ARG A 604 -37.05 49.77 -20.07
CA ARG A 604 -36.64 50.20 -21.43
C ARG A 604 -37.82 50.70 -22.27
N THR A 605 -39.01 50.12 -22.11
CA THR A 605 -40.21 50.56 -22.84
C THR A 605 -40.89 51.82 -22.29
N LYS A 606 -40.60 52.21 -21.03
CA LYS A 606 -41.09 53.45 -20.41
C LYS A 606 -39.89 54.35 -20.09
N PRO A 607 -39.42 55.18 -21.04
CA PRO A 607 -38.30 56.07 -20.78
C PRO A 607 -38.71 57.14 -19.75
N ILE A 608 -38.10 57.05 -18.57
CA ILE A 608 -38.06 58.11 -17.56
C ILE A 608 -36.83 58.98 -17.89
N PRO A 609 -36.85 60.32 -17.68
CA PRO A 609 -35.69 61.17 -17.94
C PRO A 609 -34.44 60.67 -17.21
N ALA A 610 -33.31 60.65 -17.92
CA ALA A 610 -32.02 60.12 -17.46
C ALA A 610 -31.50 60.88 -16.22
N SER A 611 -31.78 60.32 -15.04
CA SER A 611 -31.14 60.68 -13.77
C SER A 611 -29.99 59.71 -13.51
N GLY A 612 -28.96 60.11 -12.77
CA GLY A 612 -27.91 59.19 -12.30
C GLY A 612 -28.47 57.98 -11.54
N VAL A 613 -29.68 58.12 -10.96
CA VAL A 613 -30.43 57.03 -10.32
C VAL A 613 -30.93 56.01 -11.36
N GLU A 614 -31.39 56.43 -12.54
CA GLU A 614 -31.90 55.52 -13.60
C GLU A 614 -30.77 54.67 -14.19
N GLY A 615 -29.55 55.24 -14.29
CA GLY A 615 -28.36 54.50 -14.69
C GLY A 615 -27.97 53.41 -13.69
N MET A 616 -28.06 53.71 -12.40
CA MET A 616 -27.81 52.75 -11.31
C MET A 616 -28.87 51.65 -11.27
N VAL A 617 -30.14 52.01 -11.44
CA VAL A 617 -31.27 51.09 -11.52
C VAL A 617 -31.15 50.13 -12.71
N SER A 618 -30.63 50.61 -13.84
CA SER A 618 -30.42 49.79 -15.05
C SER A 618 -29.28 48.77 -14.92
N ARG A 619 -28.40 48.93 -13.92
CA ARG A 619 -27.29 48.03 -13.59
C ARG A 619 -27.59 47.17 -12.35
N LEU A 620 -28.73 47.40 -11.69
CA LEU A 620 -29.13 46.68 -10.48
C LEU A 620 -29.78 45.35 -10.85
N HIS A 621 -29.06 44.25 -10.61
CA HIS A 621 -29.53 42.89 -10.87
C HIS A 621 -29.67 42.09 -9.56
N PRO A 622 -30.80 42.18 -8.85
CA PRO A 622 -30.96 41.50 -7.57
C PRO A 622 -31.24 40.01 -7.74
N LEU A 623 -30.70 39.21 -6.83
CA LEU A 623 -31.10 37.81 -6.65
C LEU A 623 -32.33 37.76 -5.73
N ILE A 624 -33.44 37.25 -6.25
CA ILE A 624 -34.72 37.17 -5.54
C ILE A 624 -34.88 35.76 -4.97
N VAL A 625 -34.79 35.64 -3.65
CA VAL A 625 -34.73 34.36 -2.93
C VAL A 625 -36.00 34.09 -2.12
N SER A 626 -36.39 32.83 -1.99
CA SER A 626 -37.53 32.41 -1.17
C SER A 626 -37.15 32.26 0.31
N ARG A 627 -37.80 33.02 1.19
CA ARG A 627 -37.45 33.08 2.62
C ARG A 627 -37.55 31.75 3.38
N GLN A 628 -38.43 30.84 2.97
CA GLN A 628 -38.69 29.58 3.70
C GLN A 628 -37.72 28.45 3.34
N PHE A 629 -37.11 28.50 2.17
CA PHE A 629 -36.28 27.41 1.65
C PHE A 629 -34.78 27.71 1.74
N TRP A 630 -34.43 29.00 1.85
CA TRP A 630 -33.07 29.43 2.08
C TRP A 630 -32.72 29.38 3.58
N PRO A 631 -31.46 29.06 3.94
CA PRO A 631 -31.03 29.00 5.33
C PRO A 631 -31.24 30.31 6.11
N GLU A 632 -31.41 30.22 7.43
CA GLU A 632 -31.69 31.42 8.24
C GLU A 632 -30.52 32.42 8.29
N HIS A 633 -29.28 31.94 8.20
CA HIS A 633 -28.09 32.80 8.25
C HIS A 633 -27.90 33.62 6.97
N THR A 634 -28.52 33.22 5.85
CA THR A 634 -28.55 34.04 4.63
C THR A 634 -29.76 34.97 4.60
N THR A 635 -30.79 34.71 5.40
CA THR A 635 -32.08 35.44 5.34
C THR A 635 -32.36 36.34 6.55
N LYS A 636 -31.62 36.21 7.65
CA LYS A 636 -31.72 37.07 8.85
C LYS A 636 -30.36 37.71 9.19
N PRO A 637 -30.26 39.05 9.27
CA PRO A 637 -29.06 39.71 9.78
C PRO A 637 -28.97 39.47 11.30
N GLY A 638 -27.97 38.71 11.78
CA GLY A 638 -27.56 38.74 13.19
C GLY A 638 -27.31 37.43 13.94
N SER A 639 -27.49 36.23 13.37
CA SER A 639 -27.11 35.00 14.09
C SER A 639 -25.62 34.66 13.86
N ASN A 640 -24.73 35.21 14.68
CA ASN A 640 -23.35 34.71 14.77
C ASN A 640 -23.35 33.21 15.20
N PRO A 641 -22.47 32.36 14.65
CA PRO A 641 -22.35 30.96 15.03
C PRO A 641 -21.39 30.76 16.22
N ALA A 642 -21.63 31.45 17.33
CA ALA A 642 -20.81 31.33 18.54
C ALA A 642 -21.70 31.13 19.77
N GLY A 643 -22.09 29.87 20.02
CA GLY A 643 -22.87 29.52 21.22
C GLY A 643 -23.70 28.24 21.14
N ALA A 644 -23.19 27.16 20.55
CA ALA A 644 -23.78 25.83 20.70
C ALA A 644 -23.10 25.08 21.85
N ALA A 645 -23.47 25.42 23.09
CA ALA A 645 -23.23 24.60 24.27
C ALA A 645 -24.22 24.98 25.38
N GLY A 646 -25.11 24.04 25.75
CA GLY A 646 -25.92 24.14 26.97
C GLY A 646 -27.39 23.78 26.78
N ASN A 647 -27.71 22.49 26.84
CA ASN A 647 -29.06 22.03 27.14
C ASN A 647 -29.41 22.37 28.60
N GLY A 648 -30.62 22.88 28.85
CA GLY A 648 -31.22 22.80 30.18
C GLY A 648 -32.38 23.77 30.47
N VAL A 649 -33.57 23.19 30.62
CA VAL A 649 -34.69 23.61 31.47
C VAL A 649 -35.81 24.48 30.84
N VAL A 650 -36.91 23.77 30.58
CA VAL A 650 -38.34 24.09 30.77
C VAL A 650 -38.69 25.44 31.41
N ALA A 651 -39.54 26.24 30.74
CA ALA A 651 -40.59 27.02 31.40
C ALA A 651 -41.67 27.48 30.39
N SER A 652 -42.90 27.53 30.89
CA SER A 652 -44.17 27.64 30.20
C SER A 652 -44.55 29.05 29.71
N ALA A 653 -45.48 29.03 28.75
CA ALA A 653 -46.61 29.93 28.51
C ALA A 653 -46.77 31.26 29.30
N ALA A 654 -47.23 32.25 28.52
CA ALA A 654 -48.05 33.42 28.86
C ALA A 654 -47.33 34.69 29.37
N SER A 655 -47.25 35.71 28.50
CA SER A 655 -47.82 37.04 28.77
C SER A 655 -47.80 37.91 27.52
N ALA A 656 -48.87 38.67 27.38
CA ALA A 656 -49.13 39.61 26.30
C ALA A 656 -48.28 40.88 26.43
N GLY A 657 -48.01 41.53 25.29
CA GLY A 657 -47.68 42.96 25.20
C GLY A 657 -46.27 43.33 25.63
N GLY A 658 -45.34 43.39 24.68
CA GLY A 658 -44.02 43.98 24.91
C GLY A 658 -43.25 44.06 23.59
N ALA A 659 -42.73 45.25 23.30
CA ALA A 659 -42.09 45.67 22.06
C ALA A 659 -41.14 44.64 21.44
N ASN A 660 -41.33 44.38 20.13
CA ASN A 660 -40.34 43.75 19.28
C ASN A 660 -39.02 44.54 19.37
N GLY A 661 -37.98 43.94 19.94
CA GLY A 661 -36.61 44.38 19.74
C GLY A 661 -36.22 44.17 18.28
N SER A 662 -36.41 45.20 17.45
CA SER A 662 -35.89 45.23 16.08
C SER A 662 -34.38 45.40 16.13
N VAL A 663 -33.64 44.35 15.75
CA VAL A 663 -32.22 44.42 15.40
C VAL A 663 -32.04 45.53 14.37
N GLY A 664 -31.10 46.46 14.62
CA GLY A 664 -30.93 47.69 13.84
C GLY A 664 -30.72 47.40 12.35
N GLU A 665 -31.69 47.83 11.54
CA GLU A 665 -31.64 47.74 10.08
C GLU A 665 -30.63 48.77 9.55
N PHE A 666 -29.65 48.32 8.77
CA PHE A 666 -28.64 49.16 8.11
C PHE A 666 -29.31 50.18 7.20
N THR A 667 -29.06 51.47 7.43
CA THR A 667 -29.65 52.55 6.64
C THR A 667 -28.80 52.86 5.41
N LEU A 668 -29.33 52.51 4.24
CA LEU A 668 -28.65 52.76 2.96
C LEU A 668 -28.60 54.27 2.62
N PRO A 669 -27.50 54.74 2.01
CA PRO A 669 -27.40 56.06 1.39
C PRO A 669 -28.49 56.36 0.36
N PRO A 670 -28.75 57.65 0.05
CA PRO A 670 -29.85 58.06 -0.79
C PRO A 670 -29.80 57.55 -2.23
N LEU A 671 -28.62 57.39 -2.86
CA LEU A 671 -28.57 56.89 -4.23
C LEU A 671 -28.95 55.41 -4.30
N PHE A 672 -28.28 54.57 -3.50
CA PHE A 672 -28.61 53.14 -3.40
C PHE A 672 -30.05 52.90 -2.94
N ARG A 673 -30.54 53.67 -1.96
CA ARG A 673 -31.92 53.58 -1.45
C ARG A 673 -32.94 53.89 -2.54
N ARG A 674 -32.77 54.99 -3.28
CA ARG A 674 -33.69 55.36 -4.38
C ARG A 674 -33.69 54.30 -5.49
N ALA A 675 -32.52 53.77 -5.84
CA ALA A 675 -32.41 52.72 -6.83
C ALA A 675 -33.16 51.44 -6.40
N GLN A 676 -33.01 51.02 -5.14
CA GLN A 676 -33.74 49.89 -4.56
C GLN A 676 -35.26 50.13 -4.49
N GLU A 677 -35.71 51.33 -4.10
CA GLU A 677 -37.13 51.69 -4.04
C GLU A 677 -37.79 51.67 -5.42
N GLU A 678 -37.11 52.20 -6.44
CA GLU A 678 -37.61 52.24 -7.81
C GLU A 678 -37.68 50.83 -8.42
N TYR A 679 -36.67 49.99 -8.16
CA TYR A 679 -36.74 48.57 -8.47
C TYR A 679 -37.89 47.87 -7.73
N GLY A 680 -38.06 48.12 -6.44
CA GLY A 680 -39.17 47.56 -5.66
C GLY A 680 -40.54 47.95 -6.19
N LYS A 681 -40.71 49.20 -6.62
CA LYS A 681 -41.97 49.72 -7.20
C LYS A 681 -42.32 49.02 -8.50
N THR A 682 -41.35 48.86 -9.40
CA THR A 682 -41.56 48.15 -10.68
C THR A 682 -41.80 46.65 -10.47
N PHE A 683 -41.13 46.05 -9.48
CA PHE A 683 -41.39 44.67 -9.08
C PHE A 683 -42.82 44.45 -8.56
N SER A 684 -43.31 45.30 -7.63
CA SER A 684 -44.67 45.17 -7.09
C SER A 684 -45.76 45.40 -8.16
N GLN A 685 -45.45 46.14 -9.23
CA GLN A 685 -46.33 46.25 -10.40
C GLN A 685 -46.30 45.00 -11.29
N SER A 686 -45.15 44.30 -11.36
CA SER A 686 -45.00 43.07 -12.15
C SER A 686 -45.63 41.86 -11.46
N LYS A 687 -45.37 41.69 -10.16
CA LYS A 687 -45.92 40.61 -9.33
C LYS A 687 -46.85 41.19 -8.27
N ALA A 688 -48.15 41.18 -8.57
CA ALA A 688 -49.17 41.71 -7.66
C ALA A 688 -49.12 41.04 -6.28
N MET A 689 -49.41 41.83 -5.23
CA MET A 689 -49.45 41.40 -3.82
C MET A 689 -48.13 40.85 -3.25
N ARG A 690 -46.97 41.27 -3.81
CA ARG A 690 -45.63 40.95 -3.26
C ARG A 690 -44.79 42.21 -3.07
N LYS A 691 -44.01 42.26 -1.99
CA LYS A 691 -43.02 43.31 -1.69
C LYS A 691 -41.65 42.67 -1.47
N LEU A 692 -40.60 43.36 -1.91
CA LEU A 692 -39.22 42.93 -1.70
C LEU A 692 -38.74 43.36 -0.31
N HIS A 693 -37.96 42.50 0.32
CA HIS A 693 -37.19 42.80 1.52
C HIS A 693 -35.72 42.64 1.17
N TRP A 694 -34.94 43.71 1.29
CA TRP A 694 -33.54 43.74 0.86
C TRP A 694 -32.63 43.12 1.91
N LEU A 695 -31.69 42.26 1.47
CA LEU A 695 -30.68 41.63 2.32
C LEU A 695 -29.32 42.28 2.05
N ASN A 696 -29.16 43.51 2.54
CA ASN A 696 -28.04 44.39 2.20
C ASN A 696 -26.65 43.84 2.61
N HIS A 697 -26.58 42.99 3.62
CA HIS A 697 -25.33 42.42 4.14
C HIS A 697 -24.70 41.34 3.22
N LEU A 698 -25.47 40.80 2.26
CA LEU A 698 -24.97 39.83 1.27
C LEU A 698 -24.72 40.46 -0.11
N GLY A 699 -25.00 41.75 -0.26
CA GLY A 699 -24.88 42.45 -1.54
C GLY A 699 -23.42 42.70 -1.91
N THR A 700 -23.06 42.33 -3.14
CA THR A 700 -21.81 42.70 -3.80
C THR A 700 -22.07 43.76 -4.87
N VAL A 701 -21.14 44.70 -5.01
CA VAL A 701 -21.22 45.80 -5.98
C VAL A 701 -19.89 45.93 -6.71
N GLU A 702 -19.95 45.96 -8.04
CA GLU A 702 -18.85 46.35 -8.91
C GLU A 702 -18.87 47.88 -9.05
N LEU A 703 -17.83 48.55 -8.58
CA LEU A 703 -17.69 50.00 -8.63
C LEU A 703 -16.59 50.40 -9.59
N ASP A 704 -16.92 51.35 -10.47
CA ASP A 704 -15.96 52.11 -11.25
C ASP A 704 -15.78 53.48 -10.58
N VAL A 705 -14.61 53.71 -9.98
CA VAL A 705 -14.25 54.93 -9.27
C VAL A 705 -13.30 55.73 -10.14
N GLU A 706 -13.74 56.89 -10.61
CA GLU A 706 -12.90 57.87 -11.32
C GLU A 706 -12.38 58.89 -10.29
N LEU A 707 -11.06 59.05 -10.23
CA LEU A 707 -10.39 60.02 -9.35
C LEU A 707 -10.15 61.34 -10.07
N ASP A 708 -9.96 62.40 -9.27
CA ASP A 708 -9.62 63.73 -9.78
C ASP A 708 -8.27 63.75 -10.55
N SER A 709 -7.41 62.75 -10.33
CA SER A 709 -6.17 62.50 -11.09
C SER A 709 -6.39 61.99 -12.51
N GLY A 710 -7.62 61.60 -12.88
CA GLY A 710 -7.96 60.97 -14.16
C GLY A 710 -7.74 59.44 -14.19
N GLU A 711 -7.37 58.83 -13.07
CA GLU A 711 -7.26 57.38 -12.93
C GLU A 711 -8.64 56.76 -12.62
N SER A 712 -8.96 55.66 -13.29
CA SER A 712 -10.20 54.90 -13.07
C SER A 712 -9.88 53.54 -12.45
N LEU A 713 -10.55 53.20 -11.35
CA LEU A 713 -10.44 51.91 -10.65
C LEU A 713 -11.75 51.14 -10.75
N SER A 714 -11.68 49.89 -11.23
CA SER A 714 -12.80 48.95 -11.17
C SER A 714 -12.56 47.95 -10.04
N LEU A 715 -13.41 47.96 -9.01
CA LEU A 715 -13.26 47.16 -7.80
C LEU A 715 -14.57 46.45 -7.44
N GLU A 716 -14.46 45.22 -6.95
CA GLU A 716 -15.56 44.50 -6.33
C GLU A 716 -15.55 44.74 -4.83
N CYS A 717 -16.64 45.25 -4.29
CA CYS A 717 -16.75 45.55 -2.87
C CYS A 717 -18.13 45.16 -2.30
N THR A 718 -18.20 45.06 -0.98
CA THR A 718 -19.47 44.86 -0.28
C THR A 718 -20.34 46.13 -0.38
N LEU A 719 -21.65 45.98 -0.26
CA LEU A 719 -22.57 47.13 -0.30
C LEU A 719 -22.26 48.18 0.80
N ILE A 720 -21.76 47.75 1.96
CA ILE A 720 -21.33 48.66 3.04
C ILE A 720 -20.10 49.46 2.61
N GLN A 721 -19.08 48.81 2.05
CA GLN A 721 -17.90 49.48 1.50
C GLN A 721 -18.30 50.45 0.37
N ALA A 722 -19.17 50.04 -0.55
CA ALA A 722 -19.66 50.92 -1.61
C ALA A 722 -20.40 52.14 -1.07
N SER A 723 -21.22 51.93 -0.04
CA SER A 723 -21.99 52.98 0.60
C SER A 723 -21.10 54.03 1.27
N THR A 724 -19.99 53.61 1.90
CA THR A 724 -19.02 54.56 2.49
C THR A 724 -18.44 55.52 1.46
N LEU A 725 -18.21 55.07 0.22
CA LEU A 725 -17.73 55.93 -0.86
C LEU A 725 -18.76 56.99 -1.25
N GLU A 726 -20.06 56.67 -1.26
CA GLU A 726 -21.11 57.67 -1.50
C GLU A 726 -21.13 58.75 -0.41
N VAL A 727 -20.89 58.39 0.85
CA VAL A 727 -20.77 59.36 1.96
C VAL A 727 -19.56 60.27 1.75
N ILE A 728 -18.42 59.67 1.40
CA ILE A 728 -17.17 60.39 1.10
C ILE A 728 -17.38 61.39 -0.06
N SER A 729 -17.99 60.95 -1.17
CA SER A 729 -18.24 61.76 -2.36
C SER A 729 -19.20 62.92 -2.07
N ARG A 730 -20.29 62.68 -1.32
CA ARG A 730 -21.25 63.75 -0.94
C ARG A 730 -20.61 64.82 -0.06
N ARG A 731 -19.71 64.43 0.84
CA ARG A 731 -19.04 65.36 1.75
C ARG A 731 -17.93 66.16 1.07
N SER A 732 -17.21 65.56 0.12
CA SER A 732 -16.28 66.28 -0.76
C SER A 732 -16.99 67.37 -1.57
N ASN A 733 -18.19 67.08 -2.09
CA ASN A 733 -18.97 67.99 -2.93
C ASN A 733 -19.92 68.95 -2.15
N GLY A 734 -19.89 68.94 -0.82
CA GLY A 734 -20.81 69.71 0.02
C GLY A 734 -20.44 71.20 0.17
N PRO A 735 -21.40 72.10 0.46
CA PRO A 735 -21.18 73.55 0.57
C PRO A 735 -20.35 74.00 1.79
N SER A 736 -19.86 73.07 2.62
CA SER A 736 -19.04 73.33 3.81
C SER A 736 -17.52 73.19 3.59
N SER A 737 -17.06 73.22 2.32
CA SER A 737 -15.63 73.20 1.92
C SER A 737 -14.82 74.48 2.31
N ALA A 738 -15.24 75.19 3.36
CA ALA A 738 -14.55 76.40 3.84
C ALA A 738 -13.36 76.11 4.77
N THR A 739 -13.18 74.86 5.21
CA THR A 739 -12.02 74.40 5.99
C THR A 739 -11.40 73.22 5.24
N GLY A 740 -10.28 73.47 4.56
CA GLY A 740 -9.64 72.60 3.56
C GLY A 740 -9.04 71.29 4.07
N ALA A 741 -9.82 70.46 4.77
CA ALA A 741 -9.47 69.07 5.04
C ALA A 741 -10.65 68.18 4.65
N ASN A 742 -10.50 67.44 3.54
CA ASN A 742 -11.41 66.36 3.14
C ASN A 742 -11.30 65.19 4.13
N ALA A 743 -11.73 65.41 5.37
CA ALA A 743 -11.64 64.45 6.48
C ALA A 743 -13.00 63.79 6.74
N VAL A 744 -13.00 62.46 6.78
CA VAL A 744 -14.16 61.62 7.14
C VAL A 744 -13.84 60.90 8.43
N THR A 745 -14.76 60.96 9.40
CA THR A 745 -14.57 60.27 10.68
C THR A 745 -15.34 58.96 10.75
N LEU A 746 -14.88 58.04 11.60
CA LEU A 746 -15.56 56.77 11.89
C LEU A 746 -16.96 57.04 12.47
N THR A 747 -17.11 58.05 13.32
CA THR A 747 -18.40 58.47 13.89
C THR A 747 -19.39 58.94 12.81
N ASP A 748 -18.92 59.68 11.81
CA ASP A 748 -19.76 60.13 10.69
C ASP A 748 -20.35 58.93 9.93
N VAL A 749 -19.49 57.94 9.64
CA VAL A 749 -19.86 56.70 8.94
C VAL A 749 -20.83 55.87 9.78
N MET A 750 -20.57 55.71 11.08
CA MET A 750 -21.44 54.94 11.97
C MET A 750 -22.82 55.56 12.14
N GLU A 751 -22.91 56.89 12.25
CA GLU A 751 -24.18 57.61 12.38
C GLU A 751 -25.00 57.56 11.08
N GLU A 752 -24.40 57.78 9.92
CA GLU A 752 -25.13 57.72 8.64
C GLU A 752 -25.66 56.32 8.31
N PHE A 753 -24.92 55.28 8.67
CA PHE A 753 -25.28 53.89 8.41
C PHE A 753 -26.07 53.21 9.53
N ASN A 754 -26.22 53.88 10.67
CA ASN A 754 -26.83 53.33 11.87
C ASN A 754 -26.20 51.98 12.27
N LEU A 755 -24.86 51.89 12.16
CA LEU A 755 -24.12 50.66 12.43
C LEU A 755 -24.05 50.40 13.93
N GLN A 756 -24.52 49.23 14.37
CA GLN A 756 -24.44 48.83 15.78
C GLN A 756 -23.05 48.31 16.18
N ARG A 757 -22.27 47.81 15.22
CA ARG A 757 -20.91 47.30 15.45
C ARG A 757 -19.90 48.25 14.85
N GLU A 758 -19.08 48.84 15.71
CA GLU A 758 -17.94 49.69 15.33
C GLU A 758 -16.95 48.96 14.40
N LYS A 759 -16.81 47.64 14.58
CA LYS A 759 -15.97 46.79 13.72
C LYS A 759 -16.38 46.87 12.25
N ASP A 760 -17.67 46.80 11.93
CA ASP A 760 -18.15 46.79 10.54
C ASP A 760 -17.83 48.13 9.83
N GLY A 761 -17.86 49.25 10.58
CA GLY A 761 -17.47 50.57 10.07
C GLY A 761 -15.97 50.72 9.89
N ARG A 762 -15.16 50.18 10.82
CA ARG A 762 -13.69 50.17 10.71
C ARG A 762 -13.22 49.31 9.55
N ASP A 763 -13.74 48.08 9.42
CA ASP A 763 -13.39 47.16 8.33
C ASP A 763 -13.70 47.80 6.96
N ALA A 764 -14.79 48.57 6.85
CA ALA A 764 -15.15 49.28 5.63
C ALA A 764 -14.22 50.46 5.30
N LEU A 765 -13.78 51.21 6.31
CA LEU A 765 -12.81 52.31 6.13
C LEU A 765 -11.39 51.78 5.87
N GLU A 766 -10.98 50.72 6.57
CA GLU A 766 -9.69 50.06 6.39
C GLU A 766 -9.54 49.49 4.97
N PHE A 767 -10.61 48.93 4.40
CA PHE A 767 -10.63 48.52 3.00
C PHE A 767 -10.22 49.66 2.05
N TRP A 768 -10.77 50.86 2.24
CA TRP A 768 -10.41 52.02 1.42
C TRP A 768 -9.04 52.60 1.74
N VAL A 769 -8.50 52.37 2.94
CA VAL A 769 -7.11 52.66 3.27
C VAL A 769 -6.17 51.71 2.53
N LEU A 770 -6.50 50.42 2.46
CA LEU A 770 -5.73 49.41 1.71
C LEU A 770 -5.74 49.69 0.21
N VAL A 771 -6.87 50.14 -0.35
CA VAL A 771 -6.97 50.58 -1.75
C VAL A 771 -6.19 51.88 -2.00
N GLY A 772 -5.85 52.63 -0.95
CA GLY A 772 -5.10 53.88 -1.06
C GLY A 772 -5.97 55.11 -1.36
N LEU A 773 -7.29 55.01 -1.17
CA LEU A 773 -8.21 56.14 -1.31
C LEU A 773 -8.34 56.96 -0.03
N LEU A 774 -8.08 56.34 1.13
CA LEU A 774 -8.08 56.98 2.43
C LEU A 774 -6.71 56.90 3.10
N LYS A 775 -6.28 57.98 3.76
CA LYS A 775 -5.08 57.99 4.60
C LYS A 775 -5.45 58.32 6.05
N PRO A 776 -5.05 57.51 7.04
CA PRO A 776 -5.31 57.82 8.44
C PRO A 776 -4.54 59.08 8.87
N VAL A 777 -5.18 59.95 9.65
CA VAL A 777 -4.55 61.16 10.19
C VAL A 777 -3.67 60.80 11.38
N ALA A 778 -2.39 61.16 11.33
CA ALA A 778 -1.47 60.91 12.44
C ALA A 778 -1.92 61.65 13.70
N GLY A 779 -2.32 60.90 14.74
CA GLY A 779 -2.77 61.42 16.04
C GLY A 779 -4.27 61.32 16.33
N LEU A 780 -5.11 60.98 15.34
CA LEU A 780 -6.54 60.74 15.52
C LEU A 780 -6.90 59.38 14.90
N ALA A 781 -7.20 58.39 15.74
CA ALA A 781 -7.51 57.02 15.30
C ALA A 781 -8.79 56.92 14.44
N ASP A 782 -9.68 57.91 14.58
CA ASP A 782 -11.02 57.88 14.00
C ASP A 782 -11.19 58.83 12.80
N ALA A 783 -10.11 59.43 12.27
CA ALA A 783 -10.18 60.40 11.17
C ALA A 783 -9.32 59.99 9.96
N PHE A 784 -9.91 60.05 8.77
CA PHE A 784 -9.30 59.66 7.50
C PHE A 784 -9.37 60.80 6.49
N LEU A 785 -8.28 61.05 5.77
CA LEU A 785 -8.20 62.02 4.68
C LEU A 785 -8.41 61.33 3.34
N VAL A 786 -9.30 61.89 2.51
CA VAL A 786 -9.52 61.44 1.13
C VAL A 786 -8.38 61.91 0.26
N GLN A 787 -7.73 60.97 -0.43
CA GLN A 787 -6.62 61.29 -1.36
C GLN A 787 -7.16 61.55 -2.77
N SER A 788 -6.64 62.58 -3.43
CA SER A 788 -6.98 62.93 -4.83
C SER A 788 -6.20 62.14 -5.88
N SER A 789 -5.19 61.37 -5.44
CA SER A 789 -4.35 60.51 -6.28
C SER A 789 -3.98 59.26 -5.49
N LEU A 790 -3.93 58.10 -6.16
CA LEU A 790 -3.48 56.87 -5.52
C LEU A 790 -2.00 56.95 -5.16
N PRO A 791 -1.56 56.30 -4.07
CA PRO A 791 -0.14 56.08 -3.85
C PRO A 791 0.43 55.25 -5.01
N SER A 792 1.52 55.73 -5.61
CA SER A 792 2.25 55.02 -6.65
C SER A 792 2.87 53.74 -6.09
N TYR A 793 2.12 52.64 -6.05
CA TYR A 793 2.63 51.31 -5.72
C TYR A 793 2.75 50.51 -7.01
N GLY A 794 3.98 50.30 -7.47
CA GLY A 794 4.30 49.28 -8.49
C GLY A 794 4.57 49.76 -9.92
N ARG A 795 5.36 50.82 -10.14
CA ARG A 795 6.09 51.01 -11.42
C ARG A 795 7.61 50.84 -11.28
N ALA A 796 8.06 50.24 -10.18
CA ALA A 796 9.48 50.08 -9.85
C ALA A 796 9.90 48.61 -9.71
N ALA A 797 9.30 47.70 -10.48
CA ALA A 797 9.68 46.27 -10.49
C ALA A 797 9.94 45.69 -11.89
N ASP A 798 9.76 46.47 -12.98
CA ASP A 798 10.01 46.02 -14.37
C ASP A 798 11.12 46.82 -15.09
N GLU A 799 11.91 47.62 -14.37
CA GLU A 799 13.06 48.37 -14.92
C GLU A 799 14.34 48.11 -14.10
N GLU A 800 14.69 46.84 -13.86
CA GLU A 800 16.06 46.41 -13.54
C GLU A 800 16.41 45.16 -14.35
N GLU A 801 16.38 45.26 -15.68
CA GLU A 801 17.16 44.36 -16.55
C GLU A 801 17.63 45.16 -17.76
N GLY A 802 18.67 45.97 -17.55
CA GLY A 802 19.25 46.78 -18.61
C GLY A 802 20.39 47.64 -18.13
N ASP A 803 21.60 47.16 -18.41
CA ASP A 803 22.82 47.97 -18.60
C ASP A 803 23.65 48.30 -17.35
N ASP A 804 24.44 47.32 -16.90
CA ASP A 804 25.80 47.60 -16.42
C ASP A 804 26.81 47.05 -17.44
N GLY A 805 27.50 47.99 -18.08
CA GLY A 805 28.35 47.78 -19.23
C GLY A 805 29.74 47.23 -18.93
N LYS A 806 30.36 46.78 -20.03
CA LYS A 806 31.80 46.59 -20.26
C LYS A 806 32.70 47.49 -19.39
N SER A 807 33.64 46.89 -18.66
CA SER A 807 35.08 47.16 -18.79
C SER A 807 35.92 46.25 -17.89
N LEU A 808 36.96 45.65 -18.51
CA LEU A 808 38.03 44.76 -18.02
C LEU A 808 37.72 43.26 -17.95
#